data_AF-A0A150A662-F1
#
_entry.id   AF-A0A150A662-F1
#
_cell.length_a   1.000
_cell.length_b   1.000
_cell.length_c   1.000
_cell.angle_alpha   90.00
_cell.angle_beta   90.00
_cell.angle_gamma   90.00
#
_symmetry.space_group_name_H-M   'P 1'
#
loop_
_entity.id
_entity.type
_entity.pdbx_description
1 polymer ?
#
loop_
_entity_poly.entity_id
_entity_poly.type
_entity_poly.pdbx_seq_one_letter_code
_entity_poly.pdbx_strand_id
1 'polypeptide(L)'
;MTDPTDPTAEAAMVLLREHGPMHPDEWARRLVAEGHGYLADMEELAEYIGHPRLGYLADGRSVALDALLAGRVLTHRLTDTEISSGILDAHPDLTPLLPFDDHDPAAGGLSTLFRDLDDDVFDERGVDDPDWPTDAALLLEPDALAEFRAGDLVALAFVDGELRLTAAATPPAPAPDLAVALADLVPMDRPEPLDTIIWQLMADDRSLFAAPTTPLGDLITDAGYVCDGDDIAVRGFDFTAHRGKAHAATVTAAHHLTDDETEAVMAFIALIGVLERTPDDERERAVDAVVTSARDRFAGLTRPNAARAAFGEAYATCRAGTETLRLAAAVLRDRGPRKIAPTAHWLAGKAAELDGRTTDAERHYERALAVDPNWDEALEALARFASDRGDAVRAIGLLDRVEGAYREPLYDLLQSFLPVDRPDLGRNDRCWCGSGRKYKACHLGKAEHPLEQRAGWLYQKAGSFAQGIEWRPLLISLAQIRSAHDDDPFALYHALDDPLVADVVMSECGAFARFVAERGVLLPADELLLAQQWLLAERSVHEVEAVRPGEGLTLRDVRTGDRLEVTEAAASRQLRAGDFFCARVVPAGSTMQIFGGIEPIEPGQRGQLIELLDSESTDPDELVEFLSARFAPPRLVTPDGHPMVACRAVFEVADTAGIRRKLSRRFGAADADRWTWTEQGSVLGVLNLAPGTDPWVLEVEAMNEPRFESLVDAVGAADPGARLREQTRTPAAELMAQAQENVRPTHPVDPEDPAIAAALDEHIRGYEQQWLDDSIPALGGHTPRECAADPTRRDDLIRLLDSFPQEERPGAMSARRLREALGL
;
A
#
# COMPACT_ATOMS: atom_id res chain seq x y z
N MET A 1 0.88 -6.64 -8.99
CA MET A 1 -0.49 -6.45 -9.54
C MET A 1 -0.43 -5.26 -10.45
N THR A 2 -0.67 -5.46 -11.74
CA THR A 2 -0.76 -4.37 -12.72
C THR A 2 -1.93 -3.46 -12.35
N ASP A 3 -1.71 -2.16 -12.41
CA ASP A 3 -2.73 -1.13 -12.17
C ASP A 3 -3.89 -1.31 -13.17
N PRO A 4 -5.16 -1.41 -12.75
CA PRO A 4 -6.31 -1.48 -13.67
C PRO A 4 -6.45 -0.24 -14.57
N THR A 5 -5.70 0.84 -14.30
CA THR A 5 -5.59 2.02 -15.18
C THR A 5 -4.47 1.91 -16.23
N ASP A 6 -3.74 0.77 -16.28
CA ASP A 6 -2.80 0.46 -17.36
C ASP A 6 -3.56 0.38 -18.70
N PRO A 7 -3.23 1.24 -19.68
CA PRO A 7 -3.85 1.22 -21.01
C PRO A 7 -3.78 -0.15 -21.70
N THR A 8 -2.75 -0.94 -21.37
CA THR A 8 -2.54 -2.29 -21.89
C THR A 8 -3.50 -3.30 -21.27
N ALA A 9 -3.83 -3.14 -19.99
CA ALA A 9 -4.81 -3.97 -19.29
C ALA A 9 -6.22 -3.75 -19.86
N GLU A 10 -6.62 -2.50 -20.08
CA GLU A 10 -7.92 -2.20 -20.70
C GLU A 10 -7.99 -2.69 -22.15
N ALA A 11 -6.92 -2.52 -22.93
CA ALA A 11 -6.84 -3.09 -24.29
C ALA A 11 -6.98 -4.62 -24.29
N ALA A 12 -6.36 -5.30 -23.33
CA ALA A 12 -6.51 -6.73 -23.13
C ALA A 12 -7.98 -7.11 -22.85
N MET A 13 -8.69 -6.34 -22.02
CA MET A 13 -10.10 -6.56 -21.74
C MET A 13 -11.00 -6.31 -22.97
N VAL A 14 -10.69 -5.30 -23.79
CA VAL A 14 -11.39 -5.06 -25.07
C VAL A 14 -11.31 -6.30 -25.97
N LEU A 15 -10.14 -6.92 -26.10
CA LEU A 15 -9.98 -8.15 -26.87
C LEU A 15 -10.86 -9.30 -26.36
N LEU A 16 -10.98 -9.48 -25.04
CA LEU A 16 -11.88 -10.48 -24.46
C LEU A 16 -13.35 -10.17 -24.74
N ARG A 17 -13.77 -8.90 -24.71
CA ARG A 17 -15.14 -8.49 -25.04
C ARG A 17 -15.46 -8.75 -26.52
N GLU A 18 -14.51 -8.49 -27.42
CA GLU A 18 -14.71 -8.64 -28.86
C GLU A 18 -14.64 -10.10 -29.35
N HIS A 19 -13.71 -10.88 -28.80
CA HIS A 19 -13.43 -12.24 -29.26
C HIS A 19 -14.01 -13.33 -28.36
N GLY A 20 -14.48 -12.98 -27.16
CA GLY A 20 -14.96 -13.92 -26.17
C GLY A 20 -13.83 -14.59 -25.38
N PRO A 21 -14.14 -15.67 -24.64
CA PRO A 21 -13.16 -16.35 -23.79
C PRO A 21 -11.97 -16.91 -24.57
N MET A 22 -10.75 -16.69 -24.08
CA MET A 22 -9.50 -17.06 -24.76
C MET A 22 -8.46 -17.60 -23.78
N HIS A 23 -7.60 -18.51 -24.25
CA HIS A 23 -6.43 -18.93 -23.46
C HIS A 23 -5.36 -17.83 -23.41
N PRO A 24 -4.57 -17.75 -22.32
CA PRO A 24 -3.50 -16.75 -22.17
C PRO A 24 -2.57 -16.65 -23.38
N ASP A 25 -2.11 -17.79 -23.91
CA ASP A 25 -1.29 -17.87 -25.13
C ASP A 25 -1.92 -17.20 -26.37
N GLU A 26 -3.22 -17.39 -26.58
CA GLU A 26 -3.93 -16.79 -27.71
C GLU A 26 -4.13 -15.30 -27.47
N TRP A 27 -4.50 -14.94 -26.25
CA TRP A 27 -4.73 -13.57 -25.82
C TRP A 27 -3.46 -12.72 -25.96
N ALA A 28 -2.32 -13.23 -25.48
CA ALA A 28 -1.00 -12.61 -25.63
C ALA A 28 -0.62 -12.38 -27.10
N ARG A 29 -0.84 -13.38 -27.97
CA ARG A 29 -0.55 -13.23 -29.42
C ARG A 29 -1.42 -12.17 -30.08
N ARG A 30 -2.67 -11.99 -29.63
CA ARG A 30 -3.57 -10.95 -30.14
C ARG A 30 -3.12 -9.57 -29.69
N LEU A 31 -2.73 -9.42 -28.43
CA LEU A 31 -2.12 -8.19 -27.91
C LEU A 31 -0.88 -7.78 -28.71
N VAL A 32 0.01 -8.73 -29.01
CA VAL A 32 1.18 -8.48 -29.88
C VAL A 32 0.75 -8.08 -31.30
N ALA A 33 -0.29 -8.71 -31.85
CA ALA A 33 -0.78 -8.41 -33.18
C ALA A 33 -1.38 -6.99 -33.29
N GLU A 34 -1.92 -6.45 -32.20
CA GLU A 34 -2.41 -5.07 -32.10
C GLU A 34 -1.32 -4.06 -31.72
N GLY A 35 -0.09 -4.53 -31.49
CA GLY A 35 1.09 -3.69 -31.29
C GLY A 35 1.39 -3.32 -29.84
N HIS A 36 0.85 -4.04 -28.87
CA HIS A 36 1.00 -3.73 -27.44
C HIS A 36 2.33 -4.15 -26.81
N GLY A 37 3.21 -4.86 -27.51
CA GLY A 37 4.53 -5.21 -26.98
C GLY A 37 5.13 -6.48 -27.59
N TYR A 38 6.15 -7.02 -26.92
CA TYR A 38 6.74 -8.31 -27.26
C TYR A 38 5.95 -9.47 -26.65
N LEU A 39 6.05 -10.64 -27.28
CA LEU A 39 5.27 -11.81 -26.86
C LEU A 39 5.53 -12.23 -25.41
N ALA A 40 6.79 -12.21 -24.95
CA ALA A 40 7.10 -12.58 -23.57
C ALA A 40 6.40 -11.67 -22.55
N ASP A 41 6.40 -10.36 -22.81
CA ASP A 41 5.76 -9.37 -21.93
C ASP A 41 4.22 -9.54 -21.95
N MET A 42 3.65 -9.85 -23.11
CA MET A 42 2.20 -10.09 -23.24
C MET A 42 1.76 -11.44 -22.69
N GLU A 43 2.62 -12.46 -22.73
CA GLU A 43 2.38 -13.76 -22.07
C GLU A 43 2.35 -13.59 -20.55
N GLU A 44 3.31 -12.84 -19.98
CA GLU A 44 3.32 -12.48 -18.56
C GLU A 44 2.09 -11.64 -18.19
N LEU A 45 1.76 -10.62 -19.00
CA LEU A 45 0.55 -9.82 -18.78
C LEU A 45 -0.71 -10.70 -18.81
N ALA A 46 -0.90 -11.55 -19.82
CA ALA A 46 -2.08 -12.39 -19.94
C ALA A 46 -2.21 -13.41 -18.79
N GLU A 47 -1.10 -13.80 -18.17
CA GLU A 47 -1.08 -14.73 -17.03
C GLU A 47 -1.35 -14.03 -15.68
N TYR A 48 -0.87 -12.80 -15.49
CA TYR A 48 -0.90 -12.10 -14.18
C TYR A 48 -1.68 -10.78 -14.15
N ILE A 49 -2.39 -10.44 -15.23
CA ILE A 49 -3.24 -9.25 -15.30
C ILE A 49 -4.31 -9.29 -14.19
N GLY A 50 -4.37 -8.23 -13.39
CA GLY A 50 -5.43 -7.98 -12.44
C GLY A 50 -6.43 -6.99 -13.01
N HIS A 51 -7.69 -7.37 -13.15
CA HIS A 51 -8.75 -6.46 -13.60
C HIS A 51 -10.10 -6.85 -12.96
N PRO A 52 -10.90 -5.89 -12.45
CA PRO A 52 -12.13 -6.20 -11.69
C PRO A 52 -13.21 -6.91 -12.50
N ARG A 53 -13.18 -6.78 -13.84
CA ARG A 53 -14.13 -7.47 -14.74
C ARG A 53 -13.57 -8.75 -15.37
N LEU A 54 -12.41 -9.23 -14.94
CA LEU A 54 -11.79 -10.44 -15.47
C LEU A 54 -12.27 -11.67 -14.69
N GLY A 55 -12.63 -12.74 -15.40
CA GLY A 55 -12.94 -14.04 -14.84
C GLY A 55 -12.08 -15.13 -15.47
N TYR A 56 -11.94 -16.24 -14.76
CA TYR A 56 -11.23 -17.42 -15.22
C TYR A 56 -12.21 -18.59 -15.35
N LEU A 57 -12.11 -19.33 -16.46
CA LEU A 57 -12.93 -20.49 -16.73
C LEU A 57 -12.20 -21.79 -16.35
N ALA A 58 -12.96 -22.83 -16.03
CA ALA A 58 -12.42 -24.12 -15.58
C ALA A 58 -11.48 -24.79 -16.60
N ASP A 59 -11.65 -24.50 -17.90
CA ASP A 59 -10.78 -25.01 -18.95
C ASP A 59 -9.48 -24.19 -19.15
N GLY A 60 -9.27 -23.13 -18.37
CA GLY A 60 -8.07 -22.29 -18.44
C GLY A 60 -8.16 -21.14 -19.45
N ARG A 61 -9.36 -20.78 -19.91
CA ARG A 61 -9.61 -19.55 -20.66
C ARG A 61 -9.92 -18.38 -19.71
N SER A 62 -9.46 -17.19 -20.07
CA SER A 62 -9.86 -15.92 -19.45
C SER A 62 -11.11 -15.37 -20.14
N VAL A 63 -11.96 -14.65 -19.41
CA VAL A 63 -13.22 -14.07 -19.93
C VAL A 63 -13.49 -12.69 -19.36
N ALA A 64 -14.08 -11.81 -20.18
CA ALA A 64 -14.65 -10.54 -19.72
C ALA A 64 -16.03 -10.80 -19.09
N LEU A 65 -16.15 -10.68 -17.77
CA LEU A 65 -17.34 -11.02 -17.01
C LEU A 65 -18.55 -10.15 -17.37
N ASP A 66 -18.32 -8.87 -17.64
CA ASP A 66 -19.34 -7.92 -18.08
C ASP A 66 -20.00 -8.38 -19.38
N ALA A 67 -19.22 -8.89 -20.33
CA ALA A 67 -19.72 -9.47 -21.57
C ALA A 67 -20.38 -10.85 -21.38
N LEU A 68 -19.85 -11.69 -20.49
CA LEU A 68 -20.38 -13.04 -20.22
C LEU A 68 -21.76 -12.99 -19.53
N LEU A 69 -21.88 -12.11 -18.53
CA LEU A 69 -23.05 -12.00 -17.65
C LEU A 69 -24.13 -11.08 -18.24
N ALA A 70 -23.83 -10.30 -19.28
CA ALA A 70 -24.81 -9.47 -19.97
C ALA A 70 -26.06 -10.29 -20.38
N GLY A 71 -27.21 -9.92 -19.81
CA GLY A 71 -28.49 -10.59 -20.06
C GLY A 71 -28.69 -11.92 -19.34
N ARG A 72 -27.80 -12.31 -18.42
CA ARG A 72 -28.01 -13.43 -17.49
C ARG A 72 -28.83 -12.97 -16.29
N VAL A 73 -29.60 -13.91 -15.75
CA VAL A 73 -30.53 -13.69 -14.65
C VAL A 73 -30.42 -14.85 -13.67
N LEU A 74 -29.91 -14.58 -12.48
CA LEU A 74 -29.87 -15.54 -11.38
C LEU A 74 -31.04 -15.28 -10.43
N THR A 75 -31.59 -16.35 -9.86
CA THR A 75 -32.76 -16.27 -8.98
C THR A 75 -32.41 -16.74 -7.60
N HIS A 76 -32.96 -16.05 -6.59
CA HIS A 76 -32.73 -16.35 -5.19
C HIS A 76 -34.06 -16.41 -4.44
N ARG A 77 -34.13 -17.27 -3.41
CA ARG A 77 -35.34 -17.50 -2.62
C ARG A 77 -35.23 -16.80 -1.27
N LEU A 78 -36.07 -15.79 -1.08
CA LEU A 78 -36.00 -14.93 0.10
C LEU A 78 -36.37 -15.67 1.40
N THR A 79 -35.66 -15.34 2.46
CA THR A 79 -35.93 -15.73 3.85
C THR A 79 -36.54 -14.56 4.64
N ASP A 80 -37.06 -14.85 5.85
CA ASP A 80 -37.57 -13.79 6.74
C ASP A 80 -36.43 -12.84 7.20
N THR A 81 -35.23 -13.39 7.45
CA THR A 81 -34.06 -12.61 7.88
C THR A 81 -33.69 -11.58 6.82
N GLU A 82 -33.55 -12.01 5.57
CA GLU A 82 -33.17 -11.14 4.44
C GLU A 82 -34.16 -10.02 4.20
N ILE A 83 -35.47 -10.32 4.27
CA ILE A 83 -36.53 -9.32 4.14
C ILE A 83 -36.45 -8.29 5.27
N SER A 84 -36.13 -8.72 6.50
CA SER A 84 -36.08 -7.83 7.66
C SER A 84 -34.83 -6.96 7.73
N SER A 85 -33.68 -7.47 7.27
CA SER A 85 -32.40 -6.76 7.28
C SER A 85 -32.17 -5.92 6.02
N GLY A 86 -32.80 -6.30 4.90
CA GLY A 86 -32.50 -5.74 3.58
C GLY A 86 -31.13 -6.21 3.06
N ILE A 87 -30.68 -7.39 3.47
CA ILE A 87 -29.42 -8.01 3.06
C ILE A 87 -29.76 -9.35 2.42
N LEU A 88 -29.22 -9.66 1.24
CA LEU A 88 -29.38 -10.97 0.59
C LEU A 88 -28.13 -11.82 0.81
N ASP A 89 -28.28 -13.06 1.27
CA ASP A 89 -27.17 -14.02 1.25
C ASP A 89 -26.86 -14.35 -0.22
N ALA A 90 -25.61 -14.10 -0.63
CA ALA A 90 -25.23 -14.35 -2.00
C ALA A 90 -25.05 -15.85 -2.27
N HIS A 91 -24.80 -16.65 -1.23
CA HIS A 91 -24.41 -18.04 -1.41
C HIS A 91 -25.62 -19.01 -1.52
N PRO A 92 -25.62 -19.98 -2.44
CA PRO A 92 -24.77 -20.07 -3.65
C PRO A 92 -25.35 -19.31 -4.85
N ASP A 93 -26.56 -18.75 -4.71
CA ASP A 93 -27.39 -18.36 -5.86
C ASP A 93 -26.88 -17.16 -6.65
N LEU A 94 -26.25 -16.22 -5.96
CA LEU A 94 -25.84 -14.91 -6.49
C LEU A 94 -24.31 -14.73 -6.48
N THR A 95 -23.55 -15.68 -5.91
CA THR A 95 -22.07 -15.69 -5.90
C THR A 95 -21.45 -15.32 -7.26
N PRO A 96 -21.91 -15.86 -8.42
CA PRO A 96 -21.31 -15.52 -9.71
C PRO A 96 -21.48 -14.06 -10.17
N LEU A 97 -22.26 -13.25 -9.44
CA LEU A 97 -22.52 -11.83 -9.72
C LEU A 97 -21.76 -10.88 -8.78
N LEU A 98 -21.10 -11.39 -7.72
CA LEU A 98 -20.39 -10.58 -6.72
C LEU A 98 -19.26 -9.69 -7.26
N PRO A 99 -18.56 -10.00 -8.39
CA PRO A 99 -17.60 -9.08 -8.99
C PRO A 99 -18.18 -7.75 -9.50
N PHE A 100 -19.50 -7.56 -9.37
CA PHE A 100 -20.21 -6.34 -9.75
C PHE A 100 -20.87 -5.74 -8.51
N ASP A 101 -20.21 -4.78 -7.89
CA ASP A 101 -20.81 -3.85 -6.94
C ASP A 101 -21.21 -2.55 -7.66
N ASP A 102 -22.34 -1.97 -7.25
CA ASP A 102 -22.81 -0.68 -7.74
C ASP A 102 -23.17 0.22 -6.55
N HIS A 103 -22.30 1.21 -6.35
CA HIS A 103 -22.43 2.17 -5.26
C HIS A 103 -23.35 3.33 -5.63
N ASP A 104 -23.85 3.43 -6.87
CA ASP A 104 -24.78 4.51 -7.27
C ASP A 104 -26.21 4.22 -6.75
N PRO A 105 -26.72 5.03 -5.80
CA PRO A 105 -28.08 4.85 -5.29
C PRO A 105 -29.16 5.06 -6.37
N ALA A 106 -28.85 5.75 -7.47
CA ALA A 106 -29.78 5.97 -8.58
C ALA A 106 -29.95 4.73 -9.49
N ALA A 107 -28.98 3.82 -9.50
CA ALA A 107 -29.00 2.58 -10.27
C ALA A 107 -29.59 1.39 -9.49
N GLY A 108 -29.80 1.55 -8.18
CA GLY A 108 -30.41 0.54 -7.31
C GLY A 108 -29.58 0.18 -6.07
N GLY A 109 -28.36 0.73 -5.92
CA GLY A 109 -27.54 0.67 -4.70
C GLY A 109 -27.35 -0.75 -4.17
N LEU A 110 -26.46 -1.52 -4.81
CA LEU A 110 -26.12 -2.89 -4.44
C LEU A 110 -24.64 -2.95 -4.10
N SER A 111 -24.32 -3.03 -2.82
CA SER A 111 -22.93 -3.19 -2.34
C SER A 111 -22.71 -4.60 -1.83
N THR A 112 -21.54 -5.16 -2.13
CA THR A 112 -21.12 -6.45 -1.59
C THR A 112 -20.64 -6.25 -0.16
N LEU A 113 -21.12 -7.11 0.75
CA LEU A 113 -20.65 -7.23 2.12
C LEU A 113 -19.95 -8.57 2.29
N PHE A 114 -18.94 -8.61 3.14
CA PHE A 114 -18.24 -9.83 3.55
C PHE A 114 -18.35 -10.01 5.07
N ARG A 115 -18.60 -11.26 5.49
CA ARG A 115 -18.54 -11.63 6.90
C ARG A 115 -17.14 -11.37 7.47
N ASP A 116 -17.04 -11.08 8.76
CA ASP A 116 -15.80 -10.69 9.47
C ASP A 116 -15.18 -9.35 9.07
N LEU A 117 -15.49 -8.81 7.89
CA LEU A 117 -15.01 -7.50 7.41
C LEU A 117 -16.04 -6.39 7.65
N ASP A 118 -17.31 -6.65 7.40
CA ASP A 118 -18.41 -5.68 7.46
C ASP A 118 -19.41 -5.98 8.60
N ASP A 119 -18.95 -6.61 9.69
CA ASP A 119 -19.78 -7.03 10.84
C ASP A 119 -20.56 -5.88 11.50
N ASP A 120 -20.03 -4.65 11.45
CA ASP A 120 -20.71 -3.44 11.90
C ASP A 120 -21.99 -3.17 11.10
N VAL A 121 -21.97 -3.39 9.78
CA VAL A 121 -23.16 -3.24 8.92
C VAL A 121 -24.21 -4.30 9.25
N PHE A 122 -23.80 -5.54 9.52
CA PHE A 122 -24.71 -6.61 9.93
C PHE A 122 -25.37 -6.30 11.28
N ASP A 123 -24.59 -5.83 12.26
CA ASP A 123 -25.08 -5.38 13.57
C ASP A 123 -26.08 -4.22 13.44
N GLU A 124 -25.77 -3.22 12.61
CA GLU A 124 -26.65 -2.08 12.34
C GLU A 124 -28.00 -2.50 11.71
N ARG A 125 -27.99 -3.53 10.87
CA ARG A 125 -29.18 -4.12 10.25
C ARG A 125 -29.88 -5.16 11.13
N GLY A 126 -29.41 -5.37 12.36
CA GLY A 126 -30.05 -6.23 13.37
C GLY A 126 -29.88 -7.73 13.10
N VAL A 127 -28.76 -8.12 12.49
CA VAL A 127 -28.41 -9.52 12.20
C VAL A 127 -27.57 -10.09 13.33
N ASP A 128 -28.21 -10.85 14.23
CA ASP A 128 -27.54 -11.42 15.41
C ASP A 128 -26.89 -12.81 15.17
N ASP A 129 -27.10 -13.42 14.00
CA ASP A 129 -26.64 -14.79 13.72
C ASP A 129 -25.21 -14.78 13.13
N PRO A 130 -24.17 -15.15 13.90
CA PRO A 130 -22.78 -15.06 13.45
C PRO A 130 -22.46 -15.95 12.24
N ASP A 131 -23.25 -17.01 12.01
CA ASP A 131 -23.03 -17.97 10.92
C ASP A 131 -23.82 -17.58 9.64
N TRP A 132 -24.47 -16.41 9.63
CA TRP A 132 -25.22 -15.88 8.49
C TRP A 132 -24.83 -14.41 8.18
N PRO A 133 -24.62 -14.01 6.90
CA PRO A 133 -24.63 -14.82 5.69
C PRO A 133 -23.48 -15.84 5.68
N THR A 134 -23.51 -16.78 4.74
CA THR A 134 -22.52 -17.87 4.69
C THR A 134 -21.09 -17.35 4.51
N ASP A 135 -20.90 -16.32 3.68
CA ASP A 135 -19.58 -15.71 3.43
C ASP A 135 -19.76 -14.25 2.94
N ALA A 136 -20.38 -14.09 1.77
CA ALA A 136 -20.66 -12.79 1.17
C ALA A 136 -22.16 -12.54 1.03
N ALA A 137 -22.55 -11.27 1.03
CA ALA A 137 -23.93 -10.83 0.88
C ALA A 137 -24.05 -9.58 0.02
N LEU A 138 -25.27 -9.27 -0.39
CA LEU A 138 -25.61 -8.03 -1.10
C LEU A 138 -26.46 -7.14 -0.20
N LEU A 139 -25.97 -5.95 0.11
CA LEU A 139 -26.69 -4.92 0.84
C LEU A 139 -27.64 -4.17 -0.10
N LEU A 140 -28.90 -4.05 0.31
CA LEU A 140 -29.93 -3.28 -0.36
C LEU A 140 -30.35 -2.06 0.48
N GLU A 141 -31.06 -1.16 -0.18
CA GLU A 141 -31.86 -0.13 0.50
C GLU A 141 -32.83 -0.78 1.51
N PRO A 142 -33.03 -0.20 2.72
CA PRO A 142 -33.77 -0.84 3.82
C PRO A 142 -35.17 -1.35 3.48
N ASP A 143 -35.88 -0.68 2.57
CA ASP A 143 -37.26 -1.03 2.19
C ASP A 143 -37.36 -1.81 0.87
N ALA A 144 -36.23 -2.17 0.24
CA ALA A 144 -36.20 -2.78 -1.10
C ALA A 144 -36.97 -4.12 -1.17
N LEU A 145 -37.05 -4.84 -0.05
CA LEU A 145 -37.71 -6.14 0.03
C LEU A 145 -39.08 -6.11 0.72
N ALA A 146 -39.59 -4.93 1.10
CA ALA A 146 -40.78 -4.79 1.94
C ALA A 146 -42.08 -5.34 1.31
N GLU A 147 -42.14 -5.48 -0.01
CA GLU A 147 -43.31 -6.02 -0.74
C GLU A 147 -43.31 -7.55 -0.85
N PHE A 148 -42.19 -8.21 -0.52
CA PHE A 148 -42.01 -9.65 -0.65
C PHE A 148 -42.36 -10.42 0.63
N ARG A 149 -42.45 -11.75 0.52
CA ARG A 149 -42.64 -12.69 1.62
C ARG A 149 -41.60 -13.79 1.56
N ALA A 150 -41.26 -14.36 2.70
CA ALA A 150 -40.38 -15.52 2.74
C ALA A 150 -40.90 -16.64 1.81
N GLY A 151 -39.99 -17.17 1.00
CA GLY A 151 -40.26 -18.14 -0.07
C GLY A 151 -40.48 -17.54 -1.46
N ASP A 152 -40.73 -16.23 -1.57
CA ASP A 152 -40.81 -15.54 -2.86
C ASP A 152 -39.44 -15.58 -3.57
N LEU A 153 -39.48 -15.58 -4.90
CA LEU A 153 -38.29 -15.57 -5.73
C LEU A 153 -38.01 -14.15 -6.23
N VAL A 154 -36.77 -13.71 -6.03
CA VAL A 154 -36.21 -12.53 -6.68
C VAL A 154 -35.30 -12.96 -7.82
N ALA A 155 -35.12 -12.07 -8.80
CA ALA A 155 -34.28 -12.24 -9.95
C ALA A 155 -33.30 -11.06 -10.04
N LEU A 156 -32.01 -11.37 -10.03
CA LEU A 156 -30.93 -10.42 -10.20
C LEU A 156 -30.36 -10.56 -11.60
N ALA A 157 -30.43 -9.49 -12.38
CA ALA A 157 -29.99 -9.47 -13.77
C ALA A 157 -28.88 -8.45 -13.99
N PHE A 158 -27.87 -8.81 -14.79
CA PHE A 158 -26.84 -7.87 -15.21
C PHE A 158 -27.23 -7.22 -16.54
N VAL A 159 -27.56 -5.93 -16.50
CA VAL A 159 -28.12 -5.17 -17.62
C VAL A 159 -27.42 -3.82 -17.74
N ASP A 160 -26.89 -3.50 -18.92
CA ASP A 160 -26.21 -2.23 -19.21
C ASP A 160 -25.02 -1.90 -18.29
N GLY A 161 -24.38 -2.92 -17.70
CA GLY A 161 -23.25 -2.73 -16.78
C GLY A 161 -23.62 -2.71 -15.29
N GLU A 162 -24.91 -2.82 -14.97
CA GLU A 162 -25.46 -2.69 -13.61
C GLU A 162 -26.24 -3.95 -13.20
N LEU A 163 -26.27 -4.25 -11.89
CA LEU A 163 -27.14 -5.29 -11.34
C LEU A 163 -28.53 -4.72 -11.03
N ARG A 164 -29.58 -5.41 -11.48
CA ARG A 164 -30.97 -5.02 -11.25
C ARG A 164 -31.77 -6.12 -10.59
N LEU A 165 -32.28 -5.83 -9.40
CA LEU A 165 -33.15 -6.72 -8.63
C LEU A 165 -34.61 -6.54 -9.09
N THR A 166 -35.30 -7.64 -9.38
CA THR A 166 -36.73 -7.66 -9.73
C THR A 166 -37.44 -8.86 -9.11
N ALA A 167 -38.77 -8.83 -9.03
CA ALA A 167 -39.54 -10.03 -8.71
C ALA A 167 -39.42 -11.06 -9.85
N ALA A 168 -39.14 -12.33 -9.53
CA ALA A 168 -39.04 -13.37 -10.54
C ALA A 168 -40.41 -13.70 -11.15
N ALA A 169 -40.41 -14.10 -12.43
CA ALA A 169 -41.63 -14.52 -13.12
C ALA A 169 -42.26 -15.74 -12.43
N THR A 170 -43.60 -15.77 -12.32
CA THR A 170 -44.34 -16.88 -11.73
C THR A 170 -45.26 -17.54 -12.76
N PRO A 171 -45.07 -18.82 -13.12
CA PRO A 171 -43.96 -19.69 -12.72
C PRO A 171 -42.63 -19.29 -13.41
N PRO A 172 -41.47 -19.66 -12.82
CA PRO A 172 -40.18 -19.43 -13.46
C PRO A 172 -40.02 -20.27 -14.73
N ALA A 173 -39.00 -19.96 -15.54
CA ALA A 173 -38.62 -20.77 -16.68
C ALA A 173 -38.25 -22.20 -16.24
N PRO A 174 -38.35 -23.21 -17.13
CA PRO A 174 -37.96 -24.58 -16.81
C PRO A 174 -36.53 -24.67 -16.27
N ALA A 175 -36.33 -25.50 -15.25
CA ALA A 175 -35.02 -25.79 -14.67
C ALA A 175 -34.11 -26.43 -15.73
N PRO A 176 -32.91 -25.88 -15.99
CA PRO A 176 -31.91 -26.58 -16.79
C PRO A 176 -31.40 -27.82 -16.04
N ASP A 177 -31.08 -28.89 -16.77
CA ASP A 177 -30.41 -30.06 -16.20
C ASP A 177 -28.89 -29.87 -16.28
N LEU A 178 -28.27 -29.66 -15.11
CA LEU A 178 -26.83 -29.43 -15.00
C LEU A 178 -26.02 -30.71 -14.76
N ALA A 179 -26.67 -31.87 -14.58
CA ALA A 179 -26.00 -33.09 -14.09
C ALA A 179 -24.85 -33.56 -14.98
N VAL A 180 -25.04 -33.54 -16.30
CA VAL A 180 -23.99 -33.98 -17.24
C VAL A 180 -22.85 -32.97 -17.30
N ALA A 181 -23.17 -31.67 -17.36
CA ALA A 181 -22.14 -30.63 -17.50
C ALA A 181 -21.29 -30.50 -16.22
N LEU A 182 -21.90 -30.61 -15.03
CA LEU A 182 -21.16 -30.62 -13.77
C LEU A 182 -20.31 -31.88 -13.61
N ALA A 183 -20.70 -33.02 -14.16
CA ALA A 183 -19.89 -34.25 -14.15
C ALA A 183 -18.60 -34.13 -14.97
N ASP A 184 -18.60 -33.31 -16.02
CA ASP A 184 -17.42 -33.06 -16.84
C ASP A 184 -16.47 -32.02 -16.21
N LEU A 185 -17.01 -31.10 -15.39
CA LEU A 185 -16.26 -29.98 -14.83
C LEU A 185 -15.80 -30.18 -13.38
N VAL A 186 -16.60 -30.87 -12.55
CA VAL A 186 -16.33 -31.04 -11.12
C VAL A 186 -15.85 -32.47 -10.84
N PRO A 187 -14.55 -32.66 -10.52
CA PRO A 187 -13.98 -33.96 -10.21
C PRO A 187 -14.51 -34.53 -8.89
N MET A 188 -14.35 -35.85 -8.72
CA MET A 188 -14.90 -36.58 -7.56
C MET A 188 -14.09 -36.39 -6.26
N ASP A 189 -12.83 -35.97 -6.35
CA ASP A 189 -11.85 -36.03 -5.26
C ASP A 189 -11.33 -34.68 -4.76
N ARG A 190 -11.81 -33.57 -5.33
CA ARG A 190 -11.51 -32.19 -4.90
C ARG A 190 -12.69 -31.27 -5.19
N PRO A 191 -12.82 -30.15 -4.45
CA PRO A 191 -13.75 -29.09 -4.84
C PRO A 191 -13.20 -28.30 -6.03
N GLU A 192 -14.07 -27.54 -6.67
CA GLU A 192 -13.71 -26.51 -7.66
C GLU A 192 -14.37 -25.19 -7.25
N PRO A 193 -13.82 -24.02 -7.64
CA PRO A 193 -14.45 -22.74 -7.37
C PRO A 193 -15.81 -22.63 -8.09
N LEU A 194 -16.87 -22.35 -7.34
CA LEU A 194 -18.25 -22.31 -7.78
C LEU A 194 -18.43 -21.34 -8.95
N ASP A 195 -17.98 -20.10 -8.78
CA ASP A 195 -18.06 -19.04 -9.78
C ASP A 195 -17.44 -19.45 -11.13
N THR A 196 -16.23 -20.03 -11.09
CA THR A 196 -15.47 -20.53 -12.23
C THR A 196 -16.24 -21.62 -12.98
N ILE A 197 -16.86 -22.55 -12.25
CA ILE A 197 -17.70 -23.60 -12.85
C ILE A 197 -18.95 -22.98 -13.50
N ILE A 198 -19.64 -22.07 -12.82
CA ILE A 198 -20.87 -21.47 -13.35
C ILE A 198 -20.58 -20.58 -14.57
N TRP A 199 -19.50 -19.81 -14.55
CA TRP A 199 -19.07 -19.02 -15.71
C TRP A 199 -18.70 -19.91 -16.89
N GLN A 200 -18.04 -21.06 -16.67
CA GLN A 200 -17.78 -22.03 -17.72
C GLN A 200 -19.09 -22.54 -18.33
N LEU A 201 -20.08 -22.92 -17.50
CA LEU A 201 -21.39 -23.37 -17.99
C LEU A 201 -22.10 -22.29 -18.83
N MET A 202 -22.02 -21.02 -18.41
CA MET A 202 -22.58 -19.89 -19.17
C MET A 202 -21.82 -19.61 -20.47
N ALA A 203 -20.51 -19.84 -20.49
CA ALA A 203 -19.69 -19.69 -21.68
C ALA A 203 -19.99 -20.78 -22.72
N ASP A 204 -20.25 -22.01 -22.26
CA ASP A 204 -20.56 -23.16 -23.09
C ASP A 204 -22.02 -23.14 -23.60
N ASP A 205 -22.97 -22.61 -22.82
CA ASP A 205 -24.36 -22.42 -23.22
C ASP A 205 -24.83 -20.96 -23.03
N ARG A 206 -24.91 -20.23 -24.14
CA ARG A 206 -25.40 -18.85 -24.18
C ARG A 206 -26.89 -18.67 -23.81
N SER A 207 -27.66 -19.75 -23.77
CA SER A 207 -29.06 -19.72 -23.35
C SER A 207 -29.27 -19.97 -21.86
N LEU A 208 -28.24 -20.50 -21.18
CA LEU A 208 -28.30 -20.80 -19.75
C LEU A 208 -28.52 -19.52 -18.93
N PHE A 209 -29.48 -19.53 -18.01
CA PHE A 209 -29.83 -18.35 -17.19
C PHE A 209 -30.22 -17.09 -17.99
N ALA A 210 -30.66 -17.20 -19.25
CA ALA A 210 -31.16 -16.04 -20.01
C ALA A 210 -32.54 -15.52 -19.54
N ALA A 211 -33.15 -16.21 -18.58
CA ALA A 211 -34.43 -15.84 -17.96
C ALA A 211 -34.48 -16.40 -16.52
N PRO A 212 -35.28 -15.81 -15.61
CA PRO A 212 -35.46 -16.33 -14.26
C PRO A 212 -35.87 -17.81 -14.27
N THR A 213 -35.11 -18.66 -13.60
CA THR A 213 -35.36 -20.11 -13.50
C THR A 213 -35.37 -20.54 -12.02
N THR A 214 -35.08 -21.81 -11.74
CA THR A 214 -34.91 -22.32 -10.37
C THR A 214 -33.59 -21.80 -9.79
N PRO A 215 -33.52 -21.43 -8.49
CA PRO A 215 -32.28 -21.01 -7.84
C PRO A 215 -31.12 -21.97 -8.07
N LEU A 216 -29.91 -21.43 -8.16
CA LEU A 216 -28.72 -22.19 -8.53
C LEU A 216 -28.41 -23.28 -7.49
N GLY A 217 -28.57 -23.01 -6.21
CA GLY A 217 -28.37 -23.99 -5.13
C GLY A 217 -29.29 -25.20 -5.26
N ASP A 218 -30.55 -24.97 -5.64
CA ASP A 218 -31.52 -26.03 -5.92
C ASP A 218 -31.06 -26.85 -7.15
N LEU A 219 -30.62 -26.19 -8.24
CA LEU A 219 -30.11 -26.86 -9.46
C LEU A 219 -28.86 -27.70 -9.20
N ILE A 220 -27.91 -27.19 -8.43
CA ILE A 220 -26.67 -27.89 -8.01
C ILE A 220 -27.02 -29.12 -7.16
N THR A 221 -27.95 -28.95 -6.21
CA THR A 221 -28.40 -30.03 -5.33
C THR A 221 -29.10 -31.13 -6.13
N ASP A 222 -29.98 -30.77 -7.07
CA ASP A 222 -30.69 -31.70 -7.93
C ASP A 222 -29.74 -32.47 -8.87
N ALA A 223 -28.64 -31.83 -9.30
CA ALA A 223 -27.58 -32.44 -10.08
C ALA A 223 -26.67 -33.40 -9.27
N GLY A 224 -26.80 -33.46 -7.94
CA GLY A 224 -26.02 -34.36 -7.08
C GLY A 224 -24.75 -33.75 -6.47
N TYR A 225 -24.65 -32.42 -6.48
CA TYR A 225 -23.53 -31.65 -5.94
C TYR A 225 -23.96 -30.89 -4.68
N VAL A 226 -22.98 -30.31 -3.99
CA VAL A 226 -23.14 -29.48 -2.79
C VAL A 226 -22.10 -28.36 -2.81
N CYS A 227 -22.39 -27.25 -2.13
CA CYS A 227 -21.48 -26.13 -1.97
C CYS A 227 -21.11 -25.92 -0.50
N ASP A 228 -19.96 -25.29 -0.26
CA ASP A 228 -19.48 -24.84 1.06
C ASP A 228 -18.64 -23.57 0.85
N GLY A 229 -19.24 -22.40 1.08
CA GLY A 229 -18.67 -21.12 0.63
C GLY A 229 -18.47 -21.12 -0.89
N ASP A 230 -17.38 -20.56 -1.38
CA ASP A 230 -17.14 -20.46 -2.83
C ASP A 230 -16.75 -21.78 -3.52
N ASP A 231 -16.81 -22.92 -2.83
CA ASP A 231 -16.45 -24.22 -3.39
C ASP A 231 -17.68 -25.07 -3.77
N ILE A 232 -17.62 -25.77 -4.91
CA ILE A 232 -18.56 -26.82 -5.31
C ILE A 232 -17.88 -28.19 -5.32
N ALA A 233 -18.55 -29.21 -4.77
CA ALA A 233 -18.06 -30.60 -4.82
C ALA A 233 -19.22 -31.60 -4.92
N VAL A 234 -18.87 -32.85 -5.21
CA VAL A 234 -19.83 -33.97 -5.23
C VAL A 234 -20.44 -34.19 -3.86
N ARG A 235 -21.72 -34.57 -3.81
CA ARG A 235 -22.41 -34.84 -2.53
C ARG A 235 -21.66 -35.86 -1.69
N GLY A 236 -21.36 -35.49 -0.44
CA GLY A 236 -20.62 -36.31 0.51
C GLY A 236 -19.11 -36.04 0.56
N PHE A 237 -18.62 -35.03 -0.17
CA PHE A 237 -17.27 -34.52 -0.04
C PHE A 237 -17.01 -33.95 1.38
N ASP A 238 -15.78 -34.12 1.88
CA ASP A 238 -15.37 -33.65 3.21
C ASP A 238 -14.61 -32.31 3.08
N PHE A 239 -15.36 -31.21 3.00
CA PHE A 239 -14.80 -29.86 2.89
C PHE A 239 -13.97 -29.47 4.10
N THR A 240 -14.33 -29.96 5.30
CA THR A 240 -13.58 -29.67 6.53
C THR A 240 -12.17 -30.26 6.44
N ALA A 241 -12.05 -31.52 6.01
CA ALA A 241 -10.75 -32.14 5.79
C ALA A 241 -9.97 -31.47 4.64
N HIS A 242 -10.65 -30.97 3.60
CA HIS A 242 -10.02 -30.23 2.51
C HIS A 242 -9.44 -28.90 2.97
N ARG A 243 -10.24 -28.02 3.61
CA ARG A 243 -9.78 -26.76 4.20
C ARG A 243 -8.63 -26.97 5.18
N GLY A 244 -8.70 -28.02 6.01
CA GLY A 244 -7.61 -28.37 6.91
C GLY A 244 -6.29 -28.69 6.20
N LYS A 245 -6.34 -29.37 5.04
CA LYS A 245 -5.15 -29.64 4.22
C LYS A 245 -4.63 -28.40 3.49
N ALA A 246 -5.53 -27.58 2.95
CA ALA A 246 -5.17 -26.33 2.28
C ALA A 246 -4.48 -25.38 3.27
N HIS A 247 -5.07 -25.18 4.45
CA HIS A 247 -4.47 -24.38 5.52
C HIS A 247 -3.10 -24.94 5.95
N ALA A 248 -2.98 -26.25 6.15
CA ALA A 248 -1.69 -26.87 6.47
C ALA A 248 -0.62 -26.62 5.38
N ALA A 249 -1.00 -26.66 4.10
CA ALA A 249 -0.09 -26.34 2.99
C ALA A 249 0.35 -24.87 3.02
N THR A 250 -0.57 -23.94 3.28
CA THR A 250 -0.27 -22.50 3.44
C THR A 250 0.70 -22.27 4.60
N VAL A 251 0.42 -22.84 5.77
CA VAL A 251 1.29 -22.75 6.96
C VAL A 251 2.68 -23.33 6.67
N THR A 252 2.74 -24.47 5.97
CA THR A 252 4.00 -25.10 5.57
C THR A 252 4.84 -24.18 4.67
N ALA A 253 4.21 -23.58 3.66
CA ALA A 253 4.87 -22.68 2.72
C ALA A 253 5.34 -21.39 3.41
N ALA A 254 4.49 -20.77 4.23
CA ALA A 254 4.77 -19.50 4.91
C ALA A 254 5.91 -19.61 5.93
N HIS A 255 6.05 -20.76 6.59
CA HIS A 255 7.01 -20.96 7.67
C HIS A 255 8.15 -21.92 7.35
N HIS A 256 8.19 -22.47 6.12
CA HIS A 256 9.16 -23.46 5.66
C HIS A 256 9.28 -24.68 6.60
N LEU A 257 8.13 -25.24 6.98
CA LEU A 257 8.05 -26.34 7.93
C LEU A 257 8.21 -27.70 7.24
N THR A 258 8.67 -28.69 8.00
CA THR A 258 8.55 -30.10 7.64
C THR A 258 7.15 -30.65 7.94
N ASP A 259 6.77 -31.77 7.33
CA ASP A 259 5.45 -32.40 7.56
C ASP A 259 5.15 -32.63 9.06
N ASP A 260 6.14 -33.13 9.82
CA ASP A 260 5.99 -33.36 11.27
C ASP A 260 5.78 -32.05 12.05
N GLU A 261 6.44 -30.96 11.64
CA GLU A 261 6.27 -29.64 12.24
C GLU A 261 4.90 -29.03 11.90
N THR A 262 4.46 -29.16 10.65
CA THR A 262 3.12 -28.74 10.21
C THR A 262 2.03 -29.50 10.95
N GLU A 263 2.13 -30.83 11.08
CA GLU A 263 1.17 -31.62 11.86
C GLU A 263 1.12 -31.16 13.33
N ALA A 264 2.25 -30.73 13.89
CA ALA A 264 2.33 -30.22 15.26
C ALA A 264 1.65 -28.85 15.42
N VAL A 265 1.84 -27.95 14.44
CA VAL A 265 1.16 -26.65 14.39
C VAL A 265 -0.34 -26.83 14.23
N MET A 266 -0.78 -27.68 13.31
CA MET A 266 -2.20 -27.99 13.10
C MET A 266 -2.84 -28.63 14.33
N ALA A 267 -2.13 -29.51 15.03
CA ALA A 267 -2.59 -30.06 16.31
C ALA A 267 -2.74 -28.98 17.39
N PHE A 268 -1.86 -27.98 17.40
CA PHE A 268 -1.97 -26.84 18.32
C PHE A 268 -3.16 -25.94 17.98
N ILE A 269 -3.38 -25.63 16.70
CA ILE A 269 -4.54 -24.88 16.23
C ILE A 269 -5.85 -25.61 16.59
N ALA A 270 -5.89 -26.93 16.43
CA ALA A 270 -7.03 -27.73 16.87
C ALA A 270 -7.27 -27.63 18.39
N LEU A 271 -6.20 -27.61 19.20
CA LEU A 271 -6.30 -27.39 20.65
C LEU A 271 -6.84 -25.98 20.97
N ILE A 272 -6.34 -24.94 20.29
CA ILE A 272 -6.84 -23.56 20.42
C ILE A 272 -8.33 -23.51 20.10
N GLY A 273 -8.75 -24.07 18.96
CA GLY A 273 -10.15 -24.09 18.55
C GLY A 273 -11.07 -24.84 19.53
N VAL A 274 -10.57 -25.86 20.23
CA VAL A 274 -11.31 -26.53 21.31
C VAL A 274 -11.41 -25.65 22.55
N LEU A 275 -10.35 -24.96 22.94
CA LEU A 275 -10.35 -24.10 24.11
C LEU A 275 -11.30 -22.90 23.94
N GLU A 276 -11.33 -22.29 22.75
CA GLU A 276 -12.20 -21.14 22.43
C GLU A 276 -13.68 -21.55 22.30
N ARG A 277 -13.98 -22.60 21.52
CA ARG A 277 -15.37 -22.89 21.11
C ARG A 277 -16.11 -23.87 22.02
N THR A 278 -15.41 -24.56 22.93
CA THR A 278 -16.06 -25.57 23.78
C THR A 278 -16.52 -24.95 25.11
N PRO A 279 -17.80 -25.14 25.49
CA PRO A 279 -18.32 -24.72 26.80
C PRO A 279 -17.49 -25.26 27.97
N ASP A 280 -17.41 -24.48 29.06
CA ASP A 280 -16.56 -24.78 30.23
C ASP A 280 -16.78 -26.17 30.83
N ASP A 281 -18.03 -26.67 30.86
CA ASP A 281 -18.40 -27.96 31.44
C ASP A 281 -18.03 -29.17 30.56
N GLU A 282 -17.79 -28.95 29.27
CA GLU A 282 -17.35 -29.98 28.32
C GLU A 282 -15.87 -29.87 27.95
N ARG A 283 -15.25 -28.70 28.16
CA ARG A 283 -13.89 -28.37 27.72
C ARG A 283 -12.85 -29.39 28.17
N GLU A 284 -12.89 -29.85 29.42
CA GLU A 284 -11.88 -30.81 29.91
C GLU A 284 -11.90 -32.12 29.12
N ARG A 285 -13.10 -32.67 28.82
CA ARG A 285 -13.25 -33.88 28.02
C ARG A 285 -12.80 -33.66 26.58
N ALA A 286 -13.13 -32.52 25.98
CA ALA A 286 -12.73 -32.18 24.62
C ALA A 286 -11.20 -32.01 24.49
N VAL A 287 -10.58 -31.31 25.43
CA VAL A 287 -9.12 -31.18 25.52
C VAL A 287 -8.47 -32.55 25.67
N ASP A 288 -9.00 -33.43 26.52
CA ASP A 288 -8.47 -34.79 26.66
C ASP A 288 -8.55 -35.60 25.36
N ALA A 289 -9.62 -35.44 24.58
CA ALA A 289 -9.74 -36.10 23.28
C ALA A 289 -8.68 -35.61 22.28
N VAL A 290 -8.49 -34.29 22.17
CA VAL A 290 -7.45 -33.71 21.29
C VAL A 290 -6.06 -34.13 21.75
N VAL A 291 -5.74 -33.97 23.03
CA VAL A 291 -4.42 -34.32 23.55
C VAL A 291 -4.14 -35.82 23.39
N THR A 292 -5.12 -36.69 23.64
CA THR A 292 -4.93 -38.14 23.47
C THR A 292 -4.64 -38.51 22.01
N SER A 293 -5.32 -37.87 21.06
CA SER A 293 -5.16 -38.16 19.63
C SER A 293 -3.92 -37.54 19.00
N ALA A 294 -3.45 -36.39 19.50
CA ALA A 294 -2.35 -35.63 18.93
C ALA A 294 -1.08 -35.60 19.80
N ARG A 295 -1.05 -36.35 20.91
CA ARG A 295 0.02 -36.26 21.92
C ARG A 295 1.42 -36.24 21.33
N ASP A 296 1.72 -37.21 20.48
CA ASP A 296 3.05 -37.37 19.92
C ASP A 296 3.36 -36.32 18.84
N ARG A 297 2.34 -35.81 18.12
CA ARG A 297 2.49 -34.74 17.11
C ARG A 297 3.02 -33.45 17.72
N PHE A 298 2.59 -33.12 18.94
CA PHE A 298 3.09 -31.93 19.63
C PHE A 298 4.62 -31.92 19.81
N ALA A 299 5.32 -33.05 19.67
CA ALA A 299 6.78 -33.08 19.66
C ALA A 299 7.40 -32.23 18.53
N GLY A 300 6.69 -32.00 17.40
CA GLY A 300 7.18 -31.11 16.35
C GLY A 300 7.35 -29.66 16.83
N LEU A 301 6.57 -29.23 17.83
CA LEU A 301 6.69 -27.89 18.43
C LEU A 301 7.95 -27.70 19.29
N THR A 302 8.78 -28.74 19.47
CA THR A 302 10.13 -28.57 20.05
C THR A 302 11.11 -27.98 19.04
N ARG A 303 10.64 -27.56 17.87
CA ARG A 303 11.42 -26.85 16.87
C ARG A 303 11.06 -25.36 16.94
N PRO A 304 12.05 -24.48 17.11
CA PRO A 304 11.90 -23.03 17.12
C PRO A 304 10.87 -22.49 16.11
N ASN A 305 11.09 -22.76 14.81
CA ASN A 305 10.22 -22.30 13.73
C ASN A 305 8.76 -22.78 13.87
N ALA A 306 8.55 -24.04 14.25
CA ALA A 306 7.20 -24.59 14.45
C ALA A 306 6.50 -23.97 15.67
N ALA A 307 7.22 -23.70 16.75
CA ALA A 307 6.69 -22.98 17.91
C ALA A 307 6.26 -21.56 17.55
N ARG A 308 7.08 -20.84 16.78
CA ARG A 308 6.79 -19.50 16.28
C ARG A 308 5.59 -19.47 15.33
N ALA A 309 5.50 -20.44 14.41
CA ALA A 309 4.34 -20.62 13.54
C ALA A 309 3.07 -20.90 14.37
N ALA A 310 3.12 -21.82 15.33
CA ALA A 310 1.99 -22.15 16.20
C ALA A 310 1.49 -20.94 17.00
N PHE A 311 2.40 -20.11 17.52
CA PHE A 311 2.03 -18.86 18.19
C PHE A 311 1.42 -17.85 17.22
N GLY A 312 2.04 -17.67 16.05
CA GLY A 312 1.56 -16.77 15.00
C GLY A 312 0.15 -17.12 14.52
N GLU A 313 -0.07 -18.38 14.16
CA GLU A 313 -1.38 -18.89 13.73
C GLU A 313 -2.44 -18.80 14.83
N ALA A 314 -2.08 -19.11 16.08
CA ALA A 314 -3.02 -18.99 17.18
C ALA A 314 -3.45 -17.54 17.44
N TYR A 315 -2.52 -16.59 17.37
CA TYR A 315 -2.81 -15.19 17.67
C TYR A 315 -3.41 -14.44 16.47
N ALA A 316 -2.78 -14.52 15.30
CA ALA A 316 -3.16 -13.74 14.12
C ALA A 316 -4.32 -14.38 13.35
N THR A 317 -4.28 -15.69 13.14
CA THR A 317 -5.29 -16.39 12.32
C THR A 317 -6.49 -16.83 13.16
N CYS A 318 -6.26 -17.45 14.31
CA CYS A 318 -7.34 -17.94 15.17
C CYS A 318 -7.89 -16.87 16.14
N ARG A 319 -7.27 -15.67 16.16
CA ARG A 319 -7.61 -14.55 17.07
C ARG A 319 -7.71 -14.99 18.54
N ALA A 320 -6.88 -15.94 18.96
CA ALA A 320 -6.97 -16.54 20.28
C ALA A 320 -6.65 -15.53 21.39
N GLY A 321 -7.48 -15.49 22.41
CA GLY A 321 -7.25 -14.64 23.58
C GLY A 321 -5.98 -15.04 24.35
N THR A 322 -5.40 -14.10 25.10
CA THR A 322 -4.21 -14.36 25.94
C THR A 322 -4.44 -15.44 26.99
N GLU A 323 -5.66 -15.51 27.54
CA GLU A 323 -6.08 -16.58 28.44
C GLU A 323 -6.07 -17.96 27.76
N THR A 324 -6.58 -18.05 26.53
CA THR A 324 -6.56 -19.28 25.72
C THR A 324 -5.13 -19.73 25.46
N LEU A 325 -4.24 -18.83 25.04
CA LEU A 325 -2.81 -19.14 24.87
C LEU A 325 -2.18 -19.64 26.17
N ARG A 326 -2.52 -19.03 27.32
CA ARG A 326 -2.04 -19.45 28.63
C ARG A 326 -2.56 -20.84 29.02
N LEU A 327 -3.82 -21.15 28.72
CA LEU A 327 -4.42 -22.47 28.94
C LEU A 327 -3.79 -23.53 28.03
N ALA A 328 -3.62 -23.23 26.74
CA ALA A 328 -2.96 -24.11 25.78
C ALA A 328 -1.52 -24.44 26.22
N ALA A 329 -0.76 -23.42 26.64
CA ALA A 329 0.57 -23.61 27.21
C ALA A 329 0.57 -24.51 28.46
N ALA A 330 -0.42 -24.37 29.35
CA ALA A 330 -0.57 -25.25 30.52
C ALA A 330 -0.89 -26.69 30.10
N VAL A 331 -1.77 -26.89 29.11
CA VAL A 331 -2.11 -28.22 28.56
C VAL A 331 -0.87 -28.89 27.97
N LEU A 332 -0.10 -28.20 27.14
CA LEU A 332 1.14 -28.74 26.56
C LEU A 332 2.15 -29.13 27.65
N ARG A 333 2.31 -28.30 28.68
CA ARG A 333 3.21 -28.56 29.81
C ARG A 333 2.80 -29.81 30.60
N ASP A 334 1.51 -29.94 30.90
CA ASP A 334 1.02 -30.93 31.86
C ASP A 334 0.70 -32.28 31.21
N ARG A 335 0.24 -32.27 29.94
CA ARG A 335 -0.27 -33.45 29.23
C ARG A 335 0.51 -33.80 27.96
N GLY A 336 1.31 -32.86 27.42
CA GLY A 336 2.13 -33.07 26.22
C GLY A 336 3.38 -33.95 26.44
N PRO A 337 4.18 -34.18 25.40
CA PRO A 337 5.46 -34.88 25.50
C PRO A 337 6.45 -34.11 26.38
N ARG A 338 7.26 -34.81 27.19
CA ARG A 338 8.21 -34.15 28.13
C ARG A 338 9.14 -33.12 27.49
N LYS A 339 9.51 -33.32 26.21
CA LYS A 339 10.42 -32.42 25.48
C LYS A 339 9.79 -31.09 25.11
N ILE A 340 8.46 -30.93 25.20
CA ILE A 340 7.75 -29.70 24.83
C ILE A 340 7.77 -28.62 25.92
N ALA A 341 8.31 -28.95 27.10
CA ALA A 341 8.32 -28.03 28.24
C ALA A 341 8.95 -26.66 27.94
N PRO A 342 10.07 -26.54 27.18
CA PRO A 342 10.59 -25.23 26.77
C PRO A 342 9.58 -24.42 25.96
N THR A 343 8.97 -25.03 24.94
CA THR A 343 7.93 -24.39 24.12
C THR A 343 6.72 -23.97 24.93
N ALA A 344 6.23 -24.84 25.82
CA ALA A 344 5.10 -24.52 26.69
C ALA A 344 5.41 -23.35 27.64
N HIS A 345 6.63 -23.29 28.18
CA HIS A 345 7.06 -22.15 28.98
C HIS A 345 7.19 -20.89 28.14
N TRP A 346 7.73 -20.98 26.93
CA TRP A 346 7.83 -19.85 26.01
C TRP A 346 6.46 -19.31 25.60
N LEU A 347 5.50 -20.15 25.22
CA LEU A 347 4.12 -19.75 24.89
C LEU A 347 3.43 -19.06 26.08
N ALA A 348 3.60 -19.58 27.29
CA ALA A 348 3.09 -18.92 28.50
C ALA A 348 3.77 -17.57 28.75
N GLY A 349 5.05 -17.43 28.38
CA GLY A 349 5.76 -16.17 28.40
C GLY A 349 5.18 -15.17 27.40
N LYS A 350 4.89 -15.62 26.17
CA LYS A 350 4.27 -14.79 25.13
C LYS A 350 2.88 -14.30 25.52
N ALA A 351 2.05 -15.18 26.07
CA ALA A 351 0.75 -14.78 26.63
C ALA A 351 0.90 -13.73 27.75
N ALA A 352 1.91 -13.87 28.62
CA ALA A 352 2.18 -12.88 29.65
C ALA A 352 2.73 -11.55 29.11
N GLU A 353 3.50 -11.56 28.01
CA GLU A 353 3.91 -10.32 27.33
C GLU A 353 2.71 -9.58 26.75
N LEU A 354 1.80 -10.28 26.07
CA LEU A 354 0.59 -9.68 25.50
C LEU A 354 -0.32 -9.06 26.58
N ASP A 355 -0.37 -9.65 27.78
CA ASP A 355 -1.06 -9.10 28.96
C ASP A 355 -0.31 -7.94 29.66
N GLY A 356 0.85 -7.52 29.16
CA GLY A 356 1.71 -6.52 29.80
C GLY A 356 2.38 -6.98 31.10
N ARG A 357 2.33 -8.27 31.42
CA ARG A 357 2.92 -8.88 32.63
C ARG A 357 4.40 -9.24 32.42
N THR A 358 5.22 -8.24 32.09
CA THR A 358 6.64 -8.38 31.72
C THR A 358 7.47 -9.25 32.68
N THR A 359 7.33 -9.09 34.00
CA THR A 359 8.10 -9.88 34.98
C THR A 359 7.67 -11.36 35.00
N ASP A 360 6.38 -11.64 34.73
CA ASP A 360 5.91 -13.02 34.60
C ASP A 360 6.45 -13.67 33.32
N ALA A 361 6.43 -12.92 32.21
CA ALA A 361 6.99 -13.38 30.94
C ALA A 361 8.46 -13.77 31.06
N GLU A 362 9.26 -12.92 31.71
CA GLU A 362 10.67 -13.21 31.97
C GLU A 362 10.87 -14.52 32.73
N ARG A 363 10.11 -14.72 33.82
CA ARG A 363 10.18 -15.94 34.62
C ARG A 363 9.80 -17.18 33.81
N HIS A 364 8.90 -17.04 32.85
CA HIS A 364 8.55 -18.10 31.92
C HIS A 364 9.70 -18.41 30.96
N TYR A 365 10.36 -17.41 30.38
CA TYR A 365 11.54 -17.62 29.54
C TYR A 365 12.73 -18.22 30.29
N GLU A 366 12.97 -17.80 31.54
CA GLU A 366 13.99 -18.41 32.39
C GLU A 366 13.68 -19.89 32.70
N ARG A 367 12.40 -20.24 32.88
CA ARG A 367 11.99 -21.64 33.05
C ARG A 367 12.18 -22.46 31.78
N ALA A 368 11.95 -21.88 30.60
CA ALA A 368 12.27 -22.54 29.33
C ALA A 368 13.77 -22.86 29.26
N LEU A 369 14.64 -21.88 29.57
CA LEU A 369 16.10 -22.08 29.58
C LEU A 369 16.61 -23.01 30.68
N ALA A 370 15.89 -23.12 31.80
CA ALA A 370 16.20 -24.08 32.85
C ALA A 370 15.97 -25.53 32.39
N VAL A 371 15.08 -25.75 31.43
CA VAL A 371 14.80 -27.05 30.83
C VAL A 371 15.71 -27.31 29.63
N ASP A 372 15.79 -26.35 28.71
CA ASP A 372 16.69 -26.39 27.56
C ASP A 372 17.48 -25.08 27.45
N PRO A 373 18.77 -25.09 27.84
CA PRO A 373 19.61 -23.90 27.76
C PRO A 373 19.76 -23.35 26.35
N ASN A 374 19.54 -24.12 25.29
CA ASN A 374 19.73 -23.66 23.90
C ASN A 374 18.39 -23.44 23.19
N TRP A 375 17.34 -23.11 23.93
CA TRP A 375 16.06 -22.75 23.35
C TRP A 375 16.09 -21.32 22.79
N ASP A 376 16.27 -21.20 21.48
CA ASP A 376 16.51 -19.95 20.76
C ASP A 376 15.48 -18.86 21.07
N GLU A 377 14.18 -19.17 21.02
CA GLU A 377 13.15 -18.16 21.26
C GLU A 377 13.17 -17.56 22.67
N ALA A 378 13.56 -18.34 23.68
CA ALA A 378 13.69 -17.84 25.03
C ALA A 378 15.00 -17.05 25.21
N LEU A 379 16.08 -17.43 24.51
CA LEU A 379 17.32 -16.67 24.47
C LEU A 379 17.09 -15.29 23.87
N GLU A 380 16.43 -15.20 22.71
CA GLU A 380 16.11 -13.94 22.04
C GLU A 380 15.18 -13.06 22.87
N ALA A 381 14.13 -13.64 23.47
CA ALA A 381 13.23 -12.90 24.37
C ALA A 381 13.99 -12.32 25.57
N LEU A 382 14.84 -13.11 26.23
CA LEU A 382 15.65 -12.64 27.35
C LEU A 382 16.74 -11.66 26.93
N ALA A 383 17.28 -11.77 25.71
CA ALA A 383 18.23 -10.81 25.16
C ALA A 383 17.58 -9.44 24.96
N ARG A 384 16.35 -9.39 24.44
CA ARG A 384 15.56 -8.14 24.39
C ARG A 384 15.31 -7.57 25.78
N PHE A 385 14.99 -8.40 26.77
CA PHE A 385 14.75 -7.94 28.15
C PHE A 385 16.04 -7.47 28.84
N ALA A 386 17.20 -8.02 28.45
CA ALA A 386 18.50 -7.54 28.89
C ALA A 386 18.86 -6.22 28.19
N SER A 387 18.56 -6.09 26.90
CA SER A 387 18.69 -4.84 26.15
C SER A 387 17.87 -3.73 26.80
N ASP A 388 16.60 -4.00 27.15
CA ASP A 388 15.73 -3.02 27.79
C ASP A 388 16.30 -2.50 29.11
N ARG A 389 16.94 -3.37 29.89
CA ARG A 389 17.67 -3.00 31.12
C ARG A 389 18.95 -2.20 30.91
N GLY A 390 19.38 -2.01 29.67
CA GLY A 390 20.67 -1.41 29.35
C GLY A 390 21.85 -2.36 29.56
N ASP A 391 21.63 -3.68 29.64
CA ASP A 391 22.66 -4.69 29.86
C ASP A 391 23.10 -5.34 28.54
N ALA A 392 23.92 -4.60 27.77
CA ALA A 392 24.41 -5.06 26.48
C ALA A 392 25.28 -6.33 26.56
N VAL A 393 26.02 -6.49 27.67
CA VAL A 393 26.88 -7.67 27.88
C VAL A 393 26.03 -8.93 28.04
N ARG A 394 24.99 -8.87 28.87
CA ARG A 394 24.06 -10.00 29.02
C ARG A 394 23.29 -10.27 27.74
N ALA A 395 22.83 -9.22 27.05
CA ALA A 395 22.08 -9.37 25.80
C ALA A 395 22.92 -10.08 24.72
N ILE A 396 24.15 -9.61 24.46
CA ILE A 396 25.08 -10.27 23.52
C ILE A 396 25.39 -11.71 23.96
N GLY A 397 25.66 -11.95 25.24
CA GLY A 397 25.96 -13.30 25.72
C GLY A 397 24.79 -14.30 25.59
N LEU A 398 23.55 -13.80 25.49
CA LEU A 398 22.38 -14.61 25.14
C LEU A 398 22.28 -14.84 23.63
N LEU A 399 22.48 -13.79 22.82
CA LEU A 399 22.45 -13.85 21.35
C LEU A 399 23.59 -14.71 20.76
N ASP A 400 24.78 -14.72 21.36
CA ASP A 400 25.92 -15.54 20.94
C ASP A 400 25.63 -17.06 20.95
N ARG A 401 24.55 -17.46 21.63
CA ARG A 401 24.11 -18.86 21.72
C ARG A 401 23.04 -19.21 20.69
N VAL A 402 22.52 -18.22 19.98
CA VAL A 402 21.51 -18.38 18.92
C VAL A 402 22.23 -18.33 17.57
N GLU A 403 22.01 -19.36 16.75
CA GLU A 403 22.65 -19.42 15.44
C GLU A 403 22.12 -18.31 14.53
N GLY A 404 23.02 -17.53 13.91
CA GLY A 404 22.64 -16.47 12.98
C GLY A 404 22.31 -15.12 13.63
N ALA A 405 22.17 -15.03 14.95
CA ALA A 405 21.81 -13.81 15.66
C ALA A 405 22.78 -12.63 15.43
N TYR A 406 24.02 -12.90 15.02
CA TYR A 406 25.00 -11.88 14.65
C TYR A 406 24.63 -11.06 13.39
N ARG A 407 23.59 -11.47 12.66
CA ARG A 407 23.04 -10.75 11.50
C ARG A 407 21.85 -9.86 11.86
N GLU A 408 21.36 -9.97 13.09
CA GLU A 408 20.19 -9.21 13.54
C GLU A 408 20.58 -7.77 13.88
N PRO A 409 19.78 -6.76 13.51
CA PRO A 409 20.07 -5.35 13.80
C PRO A 409 20.30 -5.06 15.29
N LEU A 410 19.61 -5.79 16.18
CA LEU A 410 19.80 -5.67 17.63
C LEU A 410 21.24 -6.04 18.03
N TYR A 411 21.84 -7.06 17.42
CA TYR A 411 23.20 -7.47 17.75
C TYR A 411 24.21 -6.37 17.42
N ASP A 412 24.12 -5.78 16.23
CA ASP A 412 24.96 -4.67 15.79
C ASP A 412 24.80 -3.42 16.66
N LEU A 413 23.56 -3.10 17.05
CA LEU A 413 23.26 -2.02 17.99
C LEU A 413 23.98 -2.24 19.32
N LEU A 414 23.82 -3.43 19.92
CA LEU A 414 24.36 -3.76 21.23
C LEU A 414 25.90 -3.74 21.27
N GLN A 415 26.58 -4.04 20.16
CA GLN A 415 28.04 -3.95 20.06
C GLN A 415 28.55 -2.54 20.38
N SER A 416 27.81 -1.50 19.97
CA SER A 416 28.16 -0.10 20.23
C SER A 416 28.09 0.29 21.71
N PHE A 417 27.43 -0.53 22.54
CA PHE A 417 27.25 -0.33 23.98
C PHE A 417 28.02 -1.34 24.84
N LEU A 418 28.90 -2.16 24.23
CA LEU A 418 29.79 -3.03 24.99
C LEU A 418 30.90 -2.23 25.69
N PRO A 419 31.38 -2.68 26.86
CA PRO A 419 32.53 -2.04 27.52
C PRO A 419 33.76 -2.05 26.61
N VAL A 420 34.35 -0.88 26.39
CA VAL A 420 35.60 -0.76 25.62
C VAL A 420 36.78 -1.22 26.47
N ASP A 421 37.41 -2.32 26.06
CA ASP A 421 38.65 -2.78 26.68
C ASP A 421 39.82 -1.86 26.29
N ARG A 422 40.59 -1.44 27.29
CA ARG A 422 41.76 -0.57 27.14
C ARG A 422 42.95 -1.24 27.80
N PRO A 423 43.55 -2.26 27.15
CA PRO A 423 44.69 -2.99 27.71
C PRO A 423 45.93 -2.09 27.87
N ASP A 424 45.95 -0.94 27.20
CA ASP A 424 46.93 0.13 27.35
C ASP A 424 46.83 0.89 28.69
N LEU A 425 45.71 0.77 29.43
CA LEU A 425 45.49 1.44 30.71
C LEU A 425 45.60 0.48 31.89
N GLY A 426 46.48 0.82 32.84
CA GLY A 426 46.54 0.17 34.13
C GLY A 426 45.28 0.45 34.96
N ARG A 427 44.87 -0.53 35.77
CA ARG A 427 43.66 -0.47 36.64
C ARG A 427 43.50 0.83 37.45
N ASN A 428 44.60 1.46 37.87
CA ASN A 428 44.59 2.69 38.68
C ASN A 428 44.85 3.98 37.89
N ASP A 429 45.07 3.89 36.57
CA ASP A 429 45.37 5.04 35.72
C ASP A 429 44.16 5.95 35.57
N ARG A 430 44.37 7.18 35.08
CA ARG A 430 43.27 8.07 34.76
C ARG A 430 42.50 7.50 33.58
N CYS A 431 41.18 7.56 33.66
CA CYS A 431 40.32 6.99 32.64
C CYS A 431 40.39 7.80 31.33
N TRP A 432 40.39 7.10 30.19
CA TRP A 432 40.48 7.70 28.84
C TRP A 432 39.34 8.66 28.49
N CYS A 433 38.16 8.47 29.09
CA CYS A 433 36.96 9.29 28.88
C CYS A 433 37.08 10.77 29.33
N GLY A 434 38.23 11.19 29.89
CA GLY A 434 38.41 12.56 30.36
C GLY A 434 37.77 12.91 31.71
N SER A 435 37.03 11.98 32.35
CA SER A 435 36.35 12.22 33.64
C SER A 435 37.26 12.53 34.84
N GLY A 436 38.57 12.32 34.69
CA GLY A 436 39.55 12.44 35.78
C GLY A 436 39.47 11.34 36.85
N ARG A 437 38.53 10.40 36.78
CA ARG A 437 38.43 9.26 37.72
C ARG A 437 39.46 8.16 37.38
N LYS A 438 39.75 7.27 38.33
CA LYS A 438 40.58 6.08 38.08
C LYS A 438 39.85 5.12 37.13
N TYR A 439 40.54 4.46 36.21
CA TYR A 439 39.95 3.57 35.22
C TYR A 439 39.06 2.50 35.87
N LYS A 440 39.51 1.85 36.96
CA LYS A 440 38.70 0.89 37.75
C LYS A 440 37.39 1.41 38.34
N ALA A 441 37.32 2.71 38.60
CA ALA A 441 36.17 3.36 39.21
C ALA A 441 35.29 4.06 38.17
N CYS A 442 35.69 4.01 36.89
CA CYS A 442 35.05 4.71 35.79
C CYS A 442 34.60 3.73 34.70
N HIS A 443 35.49 3.24 33.84
CA HIS A 443 35.13 2.45 32.65
C HIS A 443 35.71 1.02 32.61
N LEU A 444 36.53 0.61 33.57
CA LEU A 444 37.06 -0.76 33.57
C LEU A 444 35.91 -1.76 33.80
N GLY A 445 35.56 -2.49 32.75
CA GLY A 445 34.42 -3.41 32.75
C GLY A 445 33.06 -2.71 32.89
N LYS A 446 32.98 -1.41 32.61
CA LYS A 446 31.74 -0.62 32.63
C LYS A 446 31.54 0.09 31.30
N ALA A 447 30.35 -0.06 30.73
CA ALA A 447 29.85 0.76 29.64
C ALA A 447 28.96 1.88 30.21
N GLU A 448 29.55 2.91 30.81
CA GLU A 448 28.78 4.08 31.25
C GLU A 448 28.66 5.06 30.06
N HIS A 449 27.60 4.92 29.26
CA HIS A 449 27.28 5.84 28.16
C HIS A 449 26.41 7.01 28.67
N PRO A 450 26.67 8.25 28.24
CA PRO A 450 25.80 9.39 28.52
C PRO A 450 24.36 9.13 28.10
N LEU A 451 23.40 9.76 28.76
CA LEU A 451 21.98 9.56 28.46
C LEU A 451 21.65 10.02 27.02
N GLU A 452 22.37 11.04 26.52
CA GLU A 452 22.32 11.54 25.14
C GLU A 452 22.62 10.44 24.11
N GLN A 453 23.52 9.50 24.42
CA GLN A 453 23.87 8.38 23.54
C GLN A 453 22.90 7.20 23.72
N ARG A 454 22.44 6.98 24.96
CA ARG A 454 21.45 5.93 25.25
C ARG A 454 20.04 6.27 24.77
N ALA A 455 19.73 7.55 24.52
CA ALA A 455 18.46 7.97 23.94
C ALA A 455 18.17 7.24 22.62
N GLY A 456 19.14 7.16 21.70
CA GLY A 456 18.97 6.38 20.46
C GLY A 456 18.68 4.90 20.73
N TRP A 457 19.34 4.31 21.72
CA TRP A 457 19.04 2.93 22.14
C TRP A 457 17.64 2.79 22.75
N LEU A 458 17.21 3.75 23.57
CA LEU A 458 15.84 3.79 24.12
C LEU A 458 14.78 3.83 23.02
N TYR A 459 15.00 4.66 22.00
CA TYR A 459 14.12 4.70 20.82
C TYR A 459 14.08 3.34 20.11
N GLN A 460 15.23 2.69 19.92
CA GLN A 460 15.29 1.35 19.31
C GLN A 460 14.63 0.26 20.17
N LYS A 461 14.65 0.35 21.51
CA LYS A 461 13.90 -0.55 22.40
C LYS A 461 12.40 -0.44 22.15
N ALA A 462 11.88 0.79 22.08
CA ALA A 462 10.48 1.03 21.78
C ALA A 462 10.10 0.61 20.36
N GLY A 463 10.96 0.89 19.37
CA GLY A 463 10.78 0.42 18.00
C GLY A 463 10.71 -1.10 17.92
N SER A 464 11.62 -1.81 18.60
CA SER A 464 11.58 -3.29 18.68
C SER A 464 10.31 -3.83 19.34
N PHE A 465 9.75 -3.10 20.32
CA PHE A 465 8.45 -3.43 20.92
C PHE A 465 7.30 -3.21 19.93
N ALA A 466 7.31 -2.10 19.19
CA ALA A 466 6.32 -1.78 18.15
C ALA A 466 6.40 -2.71 16.93
N GLN A 467 7.47 -3.48 16.76
CA GLN A 467 7.56 -4.57 15.76
C GLN A 467 6.92 -5.89 16.26
N GLY A 468 6.31 -5.89 17.45
CA GLY A 468 5.59 -7.03 18.00
C GLY A 468 4.36 -7.42 17.18
N ILE A 469 3.92 -8.68 17.33
CA ILE A 469 2.82 -9.27 16.54
C ILE A 469 1.51 -8.46 16.61
N GLU A 470 1.27 -7.78 17.73
CA GLU A 470 0.08 -6.96 17.98
C GLU A 470 0.00 -5.70 17.11
N TRP A 471 1.15 -5.09 16.81
CA TRP A 471 1.24 -3.82 16.09
C TRP A 471 1.47 -4.00 14.59
N ARG A 472 1.79 -5.24 14.18
CA ARG A 472 2.14 -5.58 12.81
C ARG A 472 1.05 -5.25 11.78
N PRO A 473 -0.26 -5.42 12.05
CA PRO A 473 -1.30 -5.00 11.11
C PRO A 473 -1.25 -3.49 10.81
N LEU A 474 -1.06 -2.65 11.85
CA LEU A 474 -0.93 -1.20 11.69
C LEU A 474 0.34 -0.82 10.93
N LEU A 475 1.47 -1.47 11.22
CA LEU A 475 2.71 -1.26 10.45
C LEU A 475 2.53 -1.57 8.96
N ILE A 476 1.85 -2.68 8.63
CA ILE A 476 1.60 -3.07 7.23
C ILE A 476 0.68 -2.06 6.55
N SER A 477 -0.43 -1.69 7.19
CA SER A 477 -1.38 -0.71 6.66
C SER A 477 -0.72 0.64 6.38
N LEU A 478 0.01 1.21 7.35
CA LEU A 478 0.71 2.47 7.15
C LEU A 478 1.86 2.36 6.14
N ALA A 479 2.56 1.22 6.08
CA ALA A 479 3.59 0.99 5.08
C ALA A 479 3.01 0.92 3.66
N GLN A 480 1.81 0.34 3.47
CA GLN A 480 1.11 0.32 2.20
C GLN A 480 0.80 1.75 1.72
N ILE A 481 0.26 2.59 2.62
CA ILE A 481 0.02 4.01 2.33
C ILE A 481 1.32 4.72 1.96
N ARG A 482 2.38 4.50 2.76
CA ARG A 482 3.71 5.10 2.53
C ARG A 482 4.30 4.72 1.16
N SER A 483 4.06 3.50 0.69
CA SER A 483 4.56 2.98 -0.58
C SER A 483 3.64 3.21 -1.78
N ALA A 484 2.45 3.81 -1.60
CA ALA A 484 1.40 3.86 -2.63
C ALA A 484 1.77 4.60 -3.93
N HIS A 485 2.88 5.34 -3.93
CA HIS A 485 3.38 6.12 -5.06
C HIS A 485 4.76 5.68 -5.56
N ASP A 486 5.27 4.56 -5.06
CA ASP A 486 6.58 4.02 -5.43
C ASP A 486 6.39 2.75 -6.25
N ASP A 487 6.75 2.83 -7.54
CA ASP A 487 6.63 1.74 -8.49
C ASP A 487 7.69 0.62 -8.29
N ASP A 488 8.58 0.74 -7.30
CA ASP A 488 9.51 -0.34 -6.94
C ASP A 488 8.75 -1.58 -6.43
N PRO A 489 8.95 -2.77 -7.02
CA PRO A 489 8.37 -4.02 -6.52
C PRO A 489 8.68 -4.33 -5.03
N PHE A 490 9.71 -3.70 -4.45
CA PHE A 490 10.09 -3.81 -3.04
C PHE A 490 9.68 -2.59 -2.18
N ALA A 491 8.92 -1.63 -2.72
CA ALA A 491 8.54 -0.40 -2.03
C ALA A 491 7.88 -0.67 -0.66
N LEU A 492 6.96 -1.63 -0.58
CA LEU A 492 6.32 -2.02 0.68
C LEU A 492 7.33 -2.53 1.71
N TYR A 493 8.31 -3.32 1.29
CA TYR A 493 9.35 -3.84 2.18
C TYR A 493 10.21 -2.69 2.73
N HIS A 494 10.58 -1.73 1.89
CA HIS A 494 11.31 -0.53 2.32
C HIS A 494 10.47 0.35 3.26
N ALA A 495 9.17 0.48 2.99
CA ALA A 495 8.24 1.25 3.83
C ALA A 495 8.05 0.65 5.24
N LEU A 496 8.14 -0.69 5.38
CA LEU A 496 8.10 -1.34 6.70
C LEU A 496 9.28 -0.95 7.60
N ASP A 497 10.41 -0.60 7.01
CA ASP A 497 11.61 -0.11 7.69
C ASP A 497 11.69 1.44 7.73
N ASP A 498 10.68 2.15 7.22
CA ASP A 498 10.66 3.62 7.17
C ASP A 498 10.51 4.21 8.59
N PRO A 499 11.41 5.13 9.00
CA PRO A 499 11.34 5.76 10.32
C PRO A 499 10.01 6.49 10.62
N LEU A 500 9.34 7.05 9.62
CA LEU A 500 8.04 7.70 9.77
C LEU A 500 6.98 6.69 10.16
N VAL A 501 6.90 5.56 9.45
CA VAL A 501 5.90 4.51 9.70
C VAL A 501 6.05 3.97 11.12
N ALA A 502 7.29 3.63 11.51
CA ALA A 502 7.56 3.14 12.86
C ALA A 502 7.21 4.18 13.94
N ASP A 503 7.51 5.47 13.72
CA ASP A 503 7.22 6.53 14.69
C ASP A 503 5.74 6.85 14.81
N VAL A 504 4.97 6.76 13.72
CA VAL A 504 3.52 6.90 13.72
C VAL A 504 2.87 5.79 14.53
N VAL A 505 3.27 4.53 14.32
CA VAL A 505 2.81 3.41 15.16
C VAL A 505 3.17 3.62 16.63
N MET A 506 4.39 4.10 16.90
CA MET A 506 4.85 4.35 18.26
C MET A 506 4.06 5.47 18.95
N SER A 507 3.92 6.62 18.31
CA SER A 507 3.41 7.82 18.98
C SER A 507 1.92 8.00 18.75
N GLU A 508 1.50 8.11 17.49
CA GLU A 508 0.11 8.37 17.11
C GLU A 508 -0.80 7.14 17.33
N CYS A 509 -0.33 5.90 17.14
CA CYS A 509 -1.12 4.68 17.44
C CYS A 509 -0.94 4.16 18.89
N GLY A 510 -0.09 4.79 19.70
CA GLY A 510 0.03 4.52 21.14
C GLY A 510 0.97 3.37 21.55
N ALA A 511 1.73 2.76 20.63
CA ALA A 511 2.63 1.66 20.99
C ALA A 511 3.74 2.07 21.97
N PHE A 512 4.22 3.31 21.89
CA PHE A 512 5.21 3.87 22.82
C PHE A 512 4.65 4.05 24.23
N ALA A 513 3.40 4.52 24.36
CA ALA A 513 2.73 4.62 25.67
C ALA A 513 2.60 3.24 26.33
N ARG A 514 2.23 2.22 25.55
CA ARG A 514 2.17 0.83 26.02
C ARG A 514 3.55 0.28 26.39
N PHE A 515 4.58 0.54 25.58
CA PHE A 515 5.96 0.20 25.90
C PHE A 515 6.37 0.78 27.25
N VAL A 516 6.13 2.07 27.51
CA VAL A 516 6.47 2.70 28.80
C VAL A 516 5.70 2.06 29.96
N ALA A 517 4.42 1.74 29.77
CA ALA A 517 3.59 1.11 30.80
C ALA A 517 4.05 -0.33 31.15
N GLU A 518 4.36 -1.13 30.13
CA GLU A 518 4.61 -2.56 30.30
C GLU A 518 6.09 -2.91 30.47
N ARG A 519 6.97 -2.23 29.72
CA ARG A 519 8.42 -2.46 29.70
C ARG A 519 9.17 -1.49 30.61
N GLY A 520 8.54 -0.42 31.07
CA GLY A 520 9.14 0.57 31.98
C GLY A 520 9.71 -0.04 33.27
N VAL A 521 9.14 -1.16 33.74
CA VAL A 521 9.67 -1.91 34.90
C VAL A 521 11.09 -2.48 34.69
N LEU A 522 11.52 -2.63 33.44
CA LEU A 522 12.85 -3.09 33.08
C LEU A 522 13.84 -1.94 32.85
N LEU A 523 13.36 -0.77 32.45
CA LEU A 523 14.24 0.31 32.02
C LEU A 523 15.10 0.85 33.19
N PRO A 524 16.35 1.29 32.93
CA PRO A 524 17.08 2.16 33.83
C PRO A 524 16.23 3.37 34.25
N ALA A 525 16.35 3.79 35.51
CA ALA A 525 15.47 4.83 36.05
C ALA A 525 15.54 6.18 35.31
N ASP A 526 16.71 6.51 34.75
CA ASP A 526 16.89 7.73 33.95
C ASP A 526 16.32 7.60 32.54
N GLU A 527 16.39 6.42 31.92
CA GLU A 527 15.73 6.10 30.65
C GLU A 527 14.20 6.06 30.80
N LEU A 528 13.67 5.51 31.91
CA LEU A 528 12.24 5.55 32.18
C LEU A 528 11.73 6.99 32.31
N LEU A 529 12.46 7.83 33.04
CA LEU A 529 12.12 9.25 33.16
C LEU A 529 12.16 9.95 31.79
N LEU A 530 13.17 9.64 30.97
CA LEU A 530 13.29 10.17 29.61
C LEU A 530 12.11 9.74 28.73
N ALA A 531 11.75 8.45 28.76
CA ALA A 531 10.62 7.92 28.01
C ALA A 531 9.29 8.58 28.44
N GLN A 532 9.11 8.81 29.74
CA GLN A 532 7.94 9.55 30.25
C GLN A 532 7.89 11.01 29.77
N GLN A 533 9.04 11.64 29.54
CA GLN A 533 9.08 12.97 28.92
C GLN A 533 8.72 12.93 27.44
N TRP A 534 9.11 11.87 26.72
CA TRP A 534 8.79 11.70 25.31
C TRP A 534 7.28 11.52 25.06
N LEU A 535 6.54 10.96 26.03
CA LEU A 535 5.07 10.90 25.98
C LEU A 535 4.40 12.29 25.92
N LEU A 536 5.12 13.35 26.27
CA LEU A 536 4.63 14.73 26.23
C LEU A 536 5.13 15.49 25.00
N ALA A 537 6.01 14.90 24.19
CA ALA A 537 6.51 15.51 22.98
C ALA A 537 5.54 15.21 21.84
N GLU A 538 5.20 16.23 21.07
CA GLU A 538 4.35 16.11 19.88
C GLU A 538 5.17 16.26 18.60
N ARG A 539 4.67 15.68 17.50
CA ARG A 539 5.20 15.95 16.17
C ARG A 539 4.88 17.39 15.79
N SER A 540 5.81 18.10 15.17
CA SER A 540 5.60 19.49 14.78
C SER A 540 6.28 19.83 13.46
N VAL A 541 5.97 21.01 12.94
CA VAL A 541 6.59 21.61 11.77
C VAL A 541 7.70 22.54 12.21
N HIS A 542 8.92 22.28 11.75
CA HIS A 542 10.11 23.02 12.14
C HIS A 542 10.68 23.80 10.96
N GLU A 543 11.01 25.07 11.19
CA GLU A 543 11.83 25.89 10.30
C GLU A 543 13.29 25.81 10.74
N VAL A 544 14.19 25.58 9.78
CA VAL A 544 15.64 25.66 10.03
C VAL A 544 16.09 27.12 10.05
N GLU A 545 16.41 27.67 11.23
CA GLU A 545 16.96 29.03 11.33
C GLU A 545 18.48 29.06 11.10
N ALA A 546 19.20 28.03 11.56
CA ALA A 546 20.65 27.92 11.36
C ALA A 546 21.13 26.47 11.32
N VAL A 547 22.22 26.23 10.60
CA VAL A 547 22.83 24.90 10.41
C VAL A 547 24.28 24.93 10.86
N ARG A 548 24.68 23.92 11.63
CA ARG A 548 26.08 23.60 11.97
C ARG A 548 26.42 22.25 11.32
N PRO A 549 27.00 22.23 10.10
CA PRO A 549 27.14 21.01 9.32
C PRO A 549 27.89 19.90 10.07
N GLY A 550 27.25 18.73 10.20
CA GLY A 550 27.81 17.58 10.90
C GLY A 550 27.70 17.63 12.42
N GLU A 551 27.09 18.68 12.99
CA GLU A 551 26.91 18.86 14.43
C GLU A 551 25.43 18.98 14.81
N GLY A 552 24.67 19.88 14.19
CA GLY A 552 23.28 20.10 14.56
C GLY A 552 22.60 21.30 13.92
N LEU A 553 21.41 21.63 14.44
CA LEU A 553 20.48 22.60 13.87
C LEU A 553 19.96 23.55 14.97
N THR A 554 19.68 24.80 14.60
CA THR A 554 18.80 25.69 15.37
C THR A 554 17.46 25.70 14.66
N LEU A 555 16.42 25.20 15.33
CA LEU A 555 15.07 25.07 14.79
C LEU A 555 14.12 26.04 15.46
N ARG A 556 13.13 26.53 14.68
CA ARG A 556 11.95 27.20 15.21
C ARG A 556 10.74 26.31 14.98
N ASP A 557 10.09 25.89 16.04
CA ASP A 557 8.79 25.24 15.97
C ASP A 557 7.76 26.26 15.46
N VAL A 558 7.11 25.95 14.33
CA VAL A 558 6.19 26.88 13.68
C VAL A 558 4.84 26.94 14.41
N ARG A 559 4.44 25.86 15.08
CA ARG A 559 3.18 25.77 15.84
C ARG A 559 3.27 26.54 17.16
N THR A 560 4.38 26.38 17.88
CA THR A 560 4.55 26.98 19.22
C THR A 560 5.36 28.27 19.23
N GLY A 561 6.25 28.45 18.25
CA GLY A 561 7.22 29.55 18.19
C GLY A 561 8.50 29.28 19.01
N ASP A 562 8.63 28.11 19.64
CA ASP A 562 9.79 27.75 20.44
C ASP A 562 11.05 27.60 19.59
N ARG A 563 12.20 27.94 20.18
CA ARG A 563 13.51 27.77 19.55
C ARG A 563 14.29 26.65 20.21
N LEU A 564 14.72 25.69 19.41
CA LEU A 564 15.33 24.44 19.85
C LEU A 564 16.74 24.31 19.27
N GLU A 565 17.70 23.96 20.13
CA GLU A 565 19.05 23.58 19.72
C GLU A 565 19.13 22.06 19.66
N VAL A 566 19.17 21.52 18.44
CA VAL A 566 19.08 20.09 18.16
C VAL A 566 20.44 19.53 17.75
N THR A 567 20.80 18.38 18.31
CA THR A 567 21.94 17.58 17.87
C THR A 567 21.48 16.63 16.79
N GLU A 568 21.91 16.87 15.55
CA GLU A 568 21.57 16.05 14.39
C GLU A 568 22.66 16.19 13.31
N ALA A 569 23.49 15.15 13.19
CA ALA A 569 24.72 15.21 12.39
C ALA A 569 24.50 14.87 10.91
N ALA A 570 23.54 14.01 10.58
CA ALA A 570 23.30 13.57 9.21
C ALA A 570 22.49 14.64 8.46
N ALA A 571 21.36 15.07 9.02
CA ALA A 571 20.48 16.03 8.35
C ALA A 571 21.11 17.42 8.23
N SER A 572 21.94 17.84 9.19
CA SER A 572 22.67 19.13 9.13
C SER A 572 23.68 19.22 7.99
N ARG A 573 24.02 18.12 7.31
CA ARG A 573 24.85 18.14 6.10
C ARG A 573 24.06 18.41 4.82
N GLN A 574 22.73 18.27 4.87
CA GLN A 574 21.84 18.36 3.70
C GLN A 574 20.90 19.56 3.79
N LEU A 575 20.33 19.81 4.97
CA LEU A 575 19.40 20.91 5.24
C LEU A 575 20.08 22.28 5.18
N ARG A 576 19.30 23.30 4.84
CA ARG A 576 19.69 24.71 4.72
C ARG A 576 18.80 25.58 5.58
N ALA A 577 19.30 26.75 5.97
CA ALA A 577 18.46 27.75 6.62
C ALA A 577 17.30 28.16 5.71
N GLY A 578 16.08 28.17 6.24
CA GLY A 578 14.83 28.41 5.52
C GLY A 578 14.07 27.14 5.10
N ASP A 579 14.67 25.95 5.24
CA ASP A 579 13.97 24.69 4.96
C ASP A 579 12.91 24.40 6.04
N PHE A 580 11.82 23.73 5.63
CA PHE A 580 10.75 23.26 6.52
C PHE A 580 10.65 21.74 6.50
N PHE A 581 10.42 21.13 7.66
CA PHE A 581 10.16 19.70 7.76
C PHE A 581 9.25 19.36 8.94
N CYS A 582 8.56 18.23 8.84
CA CYS A 582 7.80 17.61 9.91
C CYS A 582 8.70 16.63 10.65
N ALA A 583 8.80 16.75 11.97
CA ALA A 583 9.54 15.80 12.80
C ALA A 583 9.12 15.87 14.27
N ARG A 584 9.51 14.84 15.01
CA ARG A 584 9.40 14.79 16.47
C ARG A 584 10.74 15.13 17.11
N VAL A 585 10.81 16.30 17.76
CA VAL A 585 11.99 16.76 18.48
C VAL A 585 11.81 16.45 19.97
N VAL A 586 12.68 15.61 20.52
CA VAL A 586 12.57 15.12 21.91
C VAL A 586 13.80 15.48 22.74
N PRO A 587 13.66 15.61 24.07
CA PRO A 587 14.82 15.73 24.95
C PRO A 587 15.66 14.45 24.91
N ALA A 588 16.98 14.57 25.00
CA ALA A 588 17.93 13.48 25.12
C ALA A 588 19.00 13.89 26.13
N GLY A 589 18.75 13.69 27.42
CA GLY A 589 19.62 14.21 28.48
C GLY A 589 19.63 15.74 28.50
N SER A 590 20.78 16.33 28.23
CA SER A 590 20.97 17.79 28.22
C SER A 590 20.77 18.45 26.83
N THR A 591 20.52 17.66 25.79
CA THR A 591 20.34 18.12 24.41
C THR A 591 18.93 17.81 23.89
N MET A 592 18.56 18.37 22.73
CA MET A 592 17.39 17.91 21.94
C MET A 592 17.88 17.06 20.75
N GLN A 593 17.13 16.04 20.37
CA GLN A 593 17.41 15.16 19.23
C GLN A 593 16.13 14.93 18.42
N ILE A 594 16.28 14.47 17.18
CA ILE A 594 15.16 14.07 16.31
C ILE A 594 15.12 12.54 16.25
N PHE A 595 13.94 11.97 16.46
CA PHE A 595 13.64 10.59 16.14
C PHE A 595 12.39 10.51 15.23
N GLY A 596 12.19 9.36 14.59
CA GLY A 596 11.00 9.13 13.78
C GLY A 596 10.98 9.75 12.39
N GLY A 597 12.17 10.03 11.85
CA GLY A 597 12.32 10.58 10.51
C GLY A 597 12.26 12.11 10.47
N ILE A 598 12.69 12.65 9.33
CA ILE A 598 12.62 14.07 8.99
C ILE A 598 11.90 14.11 7.66
N GLU A 599 10.69 14.66 7.65
CA GLU A 599 9.84 14.70 6.47
C GLU A 599 9.84 16.11 5.88
N PRO A 600 10.57 16.38 4.77
CA PRO A 600 10.53 17.67 4.11
C PRO A 600 9.11 18.10 3.76
N ILE A 601 8.83 19.40 3.96
CA ILE A 601 7.54 20.01 3.65
C ILE A 601 7.77 21.21 2.73
N GLU A 602 6.98 21.33 1.67
CA GLU A 602 7.00 22.53 0.84
C GLU A 602 6.25 23.70 1.53
N PRO A 603 6.65 24.96 1.30
CA PRO A 603 6.00 26.11 1.94
C PRO A 603 4.48 26.17 1.78
N GLY A 604 3.93 25.67 0.67
CA GLY A 604 2.49 25.61 0.40
C GLY A 604 1.73 24.57 1.24
N GLN A 605 2.40 23.50 1.68
CA GLN A 605 1.81 22.40 2.46
C GLN A 605 1.71 22.72 3.96
N ARG A 606 2.46 23.73 4.43
CA ARG A 606 2.60 24.07 5.86
C ARG A 606 1.27 24.29 6.59
N GLY A 607 0.34 25.04 5.98
CA GLY A 607 -0.93 25.38 6.62
C GLY A 607 -1.79 24.15 6.87
N GLN A 608 -1.97 23.34 5.83
CA GLN A 608 -2.76 22.11 5.90
C GLN A 608 -2.16 21.10 6.89
N LEU A 609 -0.83 20.93 6.91
CA LEU A 609 -0.20 20.04 7.87
C LEU A 609 -0.36 20.51 9.32
N ILE A 610 -0.31 21.82 9.58
CA ILE A 610 -0.56 22.35 10.93
C ILE A 610 -2.01 22.06 11.36
N GLU A 611 -2.98 22.27 10.48
CA GLU A 611 -4.38 21.95 10.75
C GLU A 611 -4.57 20.46 11.06
N LEU A 612 -3.88 19.59 10.31
CA LEU A 612 -3.88 18.15 10.55
C LEU A 612 -3.25 17.80 11.91
N LEU A 613 -2.12 18.39 12.27
CA LEU A 613 -1.44 18.13 13.55
C LEU A 613 -2.16 18.72 14.77
N ASP A 614 -2.96 19.77 14.60
CA ASP A 614 -3.73 20.41 15.67
C ASP A 614 -5.07 19.70 15.95
N SER A 615 -5.48 18.78 15.06
CA SER A 615 -6.73 18.04 15.18
C SER A 615 -6.56 16.78 16.04
N GLU A 616 -7.34 16.68 17.12
CA GLU A 616 -7.39 15.47 17.96
C GLU A 616 -8.06 14.27 17.27
N SER A 617 -8.75 14.50 16.13
CA SER A 617 -9.45 13.46 15.38
C SER A 617 -8.72 13.02 14.10
N THR A 618 -7.49 13.48 13.89
CA THR A 618 -6.71 13.05 12.71
C THR A 618 -6.35 11.58 12.82
N ASP A 619 -6.69 10.84 11.78
CA ASP A 619 -6.31 9.44 11.63
C ASP A 619 -4.80 9.36 11.31
N PRO A 620 -4.04 8.45 11.96
CA PRO A 620 -2.67 8.13 11.55
C PRO A 620 -2.49 7.91 10.04
N ASP A 621 -3.48 7.32 9.38
CA ASP A 621 -3.46 7.03 7.94
C ASP A 621 -3.41 8.34 7.11
N GLU A 622 -4.24 9.33 7.46
CA GLU A 622 -4.28 10.65 6.80
C GLU A 622 -2.93 11.39 6.93
N LEU A 623 -2.27 11.27 8.08
CA LEU A 623 -0.96 11.87 8.32
C LEU A 623 0.11 11.24 7.43
N VAL A 624 0.15 9.90 7.35
CA VAL A 624 1.11 9.19 6.51
C VAL A 624 0.85 9.46 5.04
N GLU A 625 -0.41 9.48 4.61
CA GLU A 625 -0.80 9.82 3.24
C GLU A 625 -0.31 11.23 2.88
N PHE A 626 -0.62 12.23 3.72
CA PHE A 626 -0.21 13.62 3.49
C PHE A 626 1.31 13.75 3.35
N LEU A 627 2.08 13.10 4.22
CA LEU A 627 3.54 13.15 4.20
C LEU A 627 4.17 12.31 3.08
N SER A 628 3.40 11.43 2.46
CA SER A 628 3.83 10.57 1.34
C SER A 628 3.46 11.14 -0.03
N ALA A 629 2.53 12.10 -0.08
CA ALA A 629 2.10 12.76 -1.33
C ALA A 629 3.25 13.37 -2.16
N ARG A 630 4.40 13.69 -1.54
CA ARG A 630 5.58 14.17 -2.27
C ARG A 630 6.24 13.13 -3.19
N PHE A 631 5.93 11.86 -2.98
CA PHE A 631 6.39 10.77 -3.85
C PHE A 631 5.46 10.59 -5.06
N ALA A 632 4.26 11.18 -5.03
CA ALA A 632 3.33 11.11 -6.15
C ALA A 632 3.93 11.74 -7.41
N PRO A 633 3.68 11.15 -8.60
CA PRO A 633 4.14 11.73 -9.85
C PRO A 633 3.55 13.14 -10.05
N PRO A 634 4.34 14.09 -10.59
CA PRO A 634 3.89 15.46 -10.78
C PRO A 634 2.69 15.53 -11.74
N ARG A 635 1.56 16.06 -11.26
CA ARG A 635 0.38 16.32 -12.11
C ARG A 635 0.59 17.60 -12.91
N LEU A 636 0.76 17.45 -14.22
CA LEU A 636 0.85 18.59 -15.15
C LEU A 636 -0.54 19.09 -15.50
N VAL A 637 -0.82 20.35 -15.15
CA VAL A 637 -2.06 21.04 -15.47
C VAL A 637 -1.80 22.23 -16.40
N THR A 638 -2.76 22.55 -17.26
CA THR A 638 -2.74 23.77 -18.05
C THR A 638 -2.98 25.00 -17.15
N PRO A 639 -2.64 26.24 -17.57
CA PRO A 639 -2.80 27.44 -16.74
C PRO A 639 -4.22 27.73 -16.23
N ASP A 640 -5.23 27.12 -16.84
CA ASP A 640 -6.65 27.16 -16.46
C ASP A 640 -7.09 25.96 -15.58
N GLY A 641 -6.15 25.14 -15.10
CA GLY A 641 -6.38 24.10 -14.08
C GLY A 641 -6.84 22.74 -14.62
N HIS A 642 -6.88 22.53 -15.93
CA HIS A 642 -7.23 21.23 -16.52
C HIS A 642 -5.99 20.32 -16.64
N PRO A 643 -6.15 18.99 -16.56
CA PRO A 643 -5.07 18.06 -16.88
C PRO A 643 -4.48 18.37 -18.27
N MET A 644 -3.15 18.39 -18.35
CA MET A 644 -2.46 18.64 -19.62
C MET A 644 -2.47 17.37 -20.45
N VAL A 645 -3.19 17.41 -21.57
CA VAL A 645 -3.36 16.30 -22.52
C VAL A 645 -3.16 16.83 -23.93
N ALA A 646 -2.14 16.35 -24.65
CA ALA A 646 -2.02 16.70 -26.07
C ALA A 646 -3.10 15.97 -26.85
N CYS A 647 -4.08 16.71 -27.30
CA CYS A 647 -5.19 16.22 -28.10
C CYS A 647 -4.97 16.65 -29.55
N ARG A 648 -5.08 15.70 -30.48
CA ARG A 648 -4.94 15.93 -31.92
C ARG A 648 -6.07 15.24 -32.67
N ALA A 649 -6.64 15.91 -33.67
CA ALA A 649 -7.57 15.28 -34.61
C ALA A 649 -7.27 15.70 -36.05
N VAL A 650 -7.51 14.77 -36.97
CA VAL A 650 -7.29 14.95 -38.40
C VAL A 650 -8.60 14.72 -39.13
N PHE A 651 -9.09 15.73 -39.84
CA PHE A 651 -10.34 15.72 -40.59
C PHE A 651 -10.07 15.73 -42.10
N GLU A 652 -10.83 14.94 -42.87
CA GLU A 652 -11.02 15.21 -44.29
C GLU A 652 -12.07 16.30 -44.47
N VAL A 653 -11.72 17.34 -45.20
CA VAL A 653 -12.60 18.47 -45.50
C VAL A 653 -13.45 18.15 -46.73
N ALA A 654 -14.76 18.29 -46.61
CA ALA A 654 -15.72 18.17 -47.71
C ALA A 654 -15.97 19.51 -48.42
N ASP A 655 -16.03 20.63 -47.68
CA ASP A 655 -16.23 22.00 -48.21
C ASP A 655 -14.92 22.79 -48.25
N THR A 656 -14.04 22.43 -49.19
CA THR A 656 -12.69 23.02 -49.33
C THR A 656 -12.72 24.53 -49.57
N ALA A 657 -13.77 25.06 -50.22
CA ALA A 657 -13.92 26.50 -50.47
C ALA A 657 -14.52 27.26 -49.28
N GLY A 658 -15.41 26.63 -48.51
CA GLY A 658 -16.14 27.27 -47.41
C GLY A 658 -15.44 27.21 -46.06
N ILE A 659 -14.68 26.13 -45.77
CA ILE A 659 -14.08 25.90 -44.45
C ILE A 659 -13.09 27.02 -44.08
N ARG A 660 -12.22 27.42 -45.01
CA ARG A 660 -11.19 28.46 -44.79
C ARG A 660 -11.80 29.78 -44.35
N ARG A 661 -12.92 30.18 -44.97
CA ARG A 661 -13.63 31.43 -44.65
C ARG A 661 -14.31 31.37 -43.29
N LYS A 662 -14.90 30.22 -42.94
CA LYS A 662 -15.63 30.04 -41.68
C LYS A 662 -14.66 29.94 -40.50
N LEU A 663 -13.57 29.20 -40.62
CA LEU A 663 -12.50 29.16 -39.62
C LEU A 663 -11.87 30.54 -39.43
N SER A 664 -11.58 31.26 -40.51
CA SER A 664 -11.01 32.62 -40.41
C SER A 664 -11.94 33.64 -39.76
N ARG A 665 -13.26 33.42 -39.83
CA ARG A 665 -14.24 34.24 -39.12
C ARG A 665 -14.21 33.98 -37.62
N ARG A 666 -13.94 32.74 -37.20
CA ARG A 666 -13.98 32.31 -35.79
C ARG A 666 -12.67 32.52 -35.04
N PHE A 667 -11.53 32.32 -35.72
CA PHE A 667 -10.20 32.31 -35.11
C PHE A 667 -9.27 33.42 -35.62
N GLY A 668 -9.76 34.30 -36.50
CA GLY A 668 -8.97 35.37 -37.11
C GLY A 668 -8.31 34.96 -38.43
N ALA A 669 -7.54 35.87 -39.04
CA ALA A 669 -6.91 35.58 -40.33
C ALA A 669 -5.86 34.45 -40.22
N ALA A 670 -5.90 33.50 -41.16
CA ALA A 670 -4.91 32.42 -41.23
C ALA A 670 -3.53 32.97 -41.61
N ASP A 671 -2.48 32.42 -41.00
CA ASP A 671 -1.09 32.56 -41.44
C ASP A 671 -0.68 31.27 -42.15
N ALA A 672 -0.44 31.34 -43.46
CA ALA A 672 -0.09 30.19 -44.29
C ALA A 672 -1.00 28.95 -44.09
N ASP A 673 -2.32 29.15 -44.04
CA ASP A 673 -3.33 28.10 -43.79
C ASP A 673 -3.34 27.49 -42.37
N ARG A 674 -2.69 28.15 -41.43
CA ARG A 674 -2.74 27.87 -40.00
C ARG A 674 -3.54 28.94 -39.24
N TRP A 675 -4.44 28.51 -38.36
CA TRP A 675 -5.13 29.34 -37.38
C TRP A 675 -4.63 29.03 -35.99
N THR A 676 -4.36 30.06 -35.21
CA THR A 676 -3.99 29.93 -33.80
C THR A 676 -5.08 30.55 -32.96
N TRP A 677 -5.77 29.74 -32.16
CA TRP A 677 -6.72 30.25 -31.18
C TRP A 677 -5.93 30.79 -29.99
N THR A 678 -5.98 32.10 -29.78
CA THR A 678 -5.33 32.77 -28.66
C THR A 678 -6.32 33.51 -27.77
N GLU A 679 -6.04 33.53 -26.47
CA GLU A 679 -6.74 34.35 -25.49
C GLU A 679 -5.72 34.91 -24.49
N GLN A 680 -5.77 36.23 -24.23
CA GLN A 680 -4.85 36.93 -23.32
C GLN A 680 -3.34 36.67 -23.57
N GLY A 681 -2.96 36.38 -24.81
CA GLY A 681 -1.56 36.12 -25.19
C GLY A 681 -1.12 34.65 -25.10
N SER A 682 -1.96 33.76 -24.60
CA SER A 682 -1.72 32.31 -24.57
C SER A 682 -2.34 31.62 -25.78
N VAL A 683 -1.66 30.59 -26.31
CA VAL A 683 -2.20 29.72 -27.36
C VAL A 683 -3.09 28.66 -26.71
N LEU A 684 -4.37 28.64 -27.06
CA LEU A 684 -5.37 27.71 -26.57
C LEU A 684 -5.54 26.50 -27.49
N GLY A 685 -5.19 26.65 -28.76
CA GLY A 685 -5.22 25.58 -29.74
C GLY A 685 -4.81 26.03 -31.14
N VAL A 686 -4.53 25.06 -32.01
CA VAL A 686 -4.04 25.29 -33.37
C VAL A 686 -4.88 24.49 -34.35
N LEU A 687 -5.18 25.09 -35.50
CA LEU A 687 -5.77 24.40 -36.64
C LEU A 687 -4.86 24.60 -37.85
N ASN A 688 -4.47 23.53 -38.52
CA ASN A 688 -3.58 23.57 -39.67
C ASN A 688 -4.25 22.88 -40.86
N LEU A 689 -4.54 23.64 -41.90
CA LEU A 689 -5.12 23.12 -43.13
C LEU A 689 -3.99 22.85 -44.13
N ALA A 690 -3.88 21.61 -44.60
CA ALA A 690 -2.89 21.20 -45.59
C ALA A 690 -3.51 21.14 -46.99
N PRO A 691 -3.39 22.21 -47.81
CA PRO A 691 -3.83 22.16 -49.21
C PRO A 691 -2.82 21.37 -50.05
N GLY A 692 -3.20 20.22 -50.58
CA GLY A 692 -2.31 19.41 -51.41
C GLY A 692 -2.72 17.96 -51.62
N THR A 693 -3.61 17.44 -50.78
CA THR A 693 -4.29 16.14 -50.96
C THR A 693 -5.72 16.40 -51.42
N ASP A 694 -6.29 15.51 -52.24
CA ASP A 694 -7.74 15.51 -52.52
C ASP A 694 -8.34 14.24 -51.88
N PRO A 695 -9.16 14.35 -50.81
CA PRO A 695 -9.63 15.58 -50.17
C PRO A 695 -8.58 16.32 -49.32
N TRP A 696 -8.82 17.61 -49.04
CA TRP A 696 -7.97 18.43 -48.15
C TRP A 696 -8.04 17.89 -46.72
N VAL A 697 -6.94 18.03 -45.98
CA VAL A 697 -6.84 17.58 -44.59
C VAL A 697 -6.71 18.77 -43.66
N LEU A 698 -7.52 18.79 -42.60
CA LEU A 698 -7.46 19.76 -41.51
C LEU A 698 -7.04 19.05 -40.22
N GLU A 699 -5.95 19.51 -39.65
CA GLU A 699 -5.44 19.04 -38.36
C GLU A 699 -5.80 20.05 -37.28
N VAL A 700 -6.25 19.57 -36.12
CA VAL A 700 -6.55 20.40 -34.94
C VAL A 700 -5.83 19.86 -33.72
N GLU A 701 -5.25 20.76 -32.92
CA GLU A 701 -4.47 20.42 -31.75
C GLU A 701 -4.82 21.34 -30.56
N ALA A 702 -4.92 20.77 -29.37
CA ALA A 702 -5.04 21.51 -28.11
C ALA A 702 -4.39 20.74 -26.96
N MET A 703 -4.03 21.43 -25.88
CA MET A 703 -3.32 20.86 -24.72
C MET A 703 -4.23 20.47 -23.54
N ASN A 704 -5.55 20.49 -23.74
CA ASN A 704 -6.53 19.89 -22.84
C ASN A 704 -7.82 19.53 -23.59
N GLU A 705 -8.61 18.63 -23.02
CA GLU A 705 -9.81 18.09 -23.66
C GLU A 705 -10.93 19.12 -23.88
N PRO A 706 -11.30 20.00 -22.91
CA PRO A 706 -12.40 20.94 -23.14
C PRO A 706 -12.13 21.91 -24.30
N ARG A 707 -10.88 22.37 -24.46
CA ARG A 707 -10.47 23.22 -25.59
C ARG A 707 -10.45 22.43 -26.89
N PHE A 708 -10.02 21.18 -26.83
CA PHE A 708 -10.01 20.30 -27.98
C PHE A 708 -11.41 20.04 -28.53
N GLU A 709 -12.38 19.70 -27.66
CA GLU A 709 -13.78 19.52 -28.05
C GLU A 709 -14.36 20.80 -28.67
N SER A 710 -14.01 21.96 -28.11
CA SER A 710 -14.40 23.27 -28.68
C SER A 710 -13.85 23.49 -30.10
N LEU A 711 -12.66 22.97 -30.42
CA LEU A 711 -12.10 23.02 -31.77
C LEU A 711 -12.79 22.04 -32.71
N VAL A 712 -13.05 20.82 -32.25
CA VAL A 712 -13.77 19.78 -33.00
C VAL A 712 -15.18 20.27 -33.38
N ASP A 713 -15.90 20.85 -32.43
CA ASP A 713 -17.21 21.48 -32.66
C ASP A 713 -17.14 22.61 -33.69
N ALA A 714 -16.09 23.45 -33.61
CA ALA A 714 -15.88 24.53 -34.56
C ALA A 714 -15.61 24.00 -35.98
N VAL A 715 -14.91 22.87 -36.13
CA VAL A 715 -14.72 22.19 -37.41
C VAL A 715 -16.04 21.64 -37.93
N GLY A 716 -16.82 20.91 -37.12
CA GLY A 716 -18.12 20.37 -37.52
C GLY A 716 -19.13 21.45 -37.92
N ALA A 717 -19.13 22.59 -37.23
CA ALA A 717 -19.95 23.74 -37.60
C ALA A 717 -19.46 24.42 -38.90
N ALA A 718 -18.15 24.44 -39.13
CA ALA A 718 -17.56 25.02 -40.33
C ALA A 718 -17.78 24.11 -41.56
N ASP A 719 -17.69 22.80 -41.40
CA ASP A 719 -17.89 21.82 -42.45
C ASP A 719 -18.66 20.60 -41.91
N PRO A 720 -20.01 20.60 -41.99
CA PRO A 720 -20.83 19.49 -41.52
C PRO A 720 -20.59 18.17 -42.27
N GLY A 721 -19.90 18.21 -43.42
CA GLY A 721 -19.52 17.03 -44.18
C GLY A 721 -18.10 16.53 -43.87
N ALA A 722 -17.37 17.17 -42.94
CA ALA A 722 -16.02 16.76 -42.59
C ALA A 722 -16.01 15.37 -41.94
N ARG A 723 -15.06 14.53 -42.35
CA ARG A 723 -14.90 13.17 -41.83
C ARG A 723 -13.66 13.08 -40.96
N LEU A 724 -13.83 12.76 -39.68
CA LEU A 724 -12.71 12.47 -38.79
C LEU A 724 -11.98 11.20 -39.27
N ARG A 725 -10.66 11.31 -39.47
CA ARG A 725 -9.79 10.17 -39.85
C ARG A 725 -9.05 9.59 -38.66
N GLU A 726 -8.54 10.47 -37.81
CA GLU A 726 -7.65 10.12 -36.72
C GLU A 726 -7.89 11.07 -35.56
N GLN A 727 -7.81 10.54 -34.36
CA GLN A 727 -7.90 11.30 -33.12
C GLN A 727 -7.02 10.64 -32.06
N THR A 728 -6.18 11.43 -31.42
CA THR A 728 -5.32 10.98 -30.32
C THR A 728 -5.47 11.91 -29.13
N ARG A 729 -5.35 11.32 -27.95
CA ARG A 729 -5.26 12.02 -26.66
C ARG A 729 -4.10 11.40 -25.91
N THR A 730 -3.05 12.18 -25.69
CA THR A 730 -1.82 11.70 -25.07
C THR A 730 -1.58 12.51 -23.78
N PRO A 731 -1.68 11.89 -22.60
CA PRO A 731 -1.37 12.54 -21.33
C PRO A 731 0.05 13.11 -21.32
N ALA A 732 0.26 14.21 -20.60
CA ALA A 732 1.57 14.85 -20.55
C ALA A 732 2.70 13.95 -20.05
N ALA A 733 2.42 13.03 -19.12
CA ALA A 733 3.41 12.06 -18.63
C ALA A 733 3.94 11.17 -19.77
N GLU A 734 3.04 10.69 -20.64
CA GLU A 734 3.39 9.85 -21.78
C GLU A 734 4.16 10.64 -22.85
N LEU A 735 3.78 11.90 -23.12
CA LEU A 735 4.55 12.78 -24.01
C LEU A 735 5.98 13.00 -23.51
N MET A 736 6.16 13.15 -22.19
CA MET A 736 7.47 13.32 -21.58
C MET A 736 8.29 12.03 -21.64
N ALA A 737 7.68 10.87 -21.41
CA ALA A 737 8.32 9.57 -21.55
C ALA A 737 8.76 9.32 -23.01
N GLN A 738 7.87 9.55 -23.99
CA GLN A 738 8.17 9.43 -25.42
C GLN A 738 9.25 10.44 -25.86
N ALA A 739 9.25 11.66 -25.31
CA ALA A 739 10.31 12.63 -25.58
C ALA A 739 11.65 12.20 -24.97
N GLN A 740 11.66 11.60 -23.78
CA GLN A 740 12.87 11.08 -23.14
C GLN A 740 13.45 9.85 -23.87
N GLU A 741 12.61 8.96 -24.41
CA GLU A 741 13.04 7.84 -25.25
C GLU A 741 13.62 8.31 -26.59
N ASN A 742 12.98 9.28 -27.23
CA ASN A 742 13.46 9.87 -28.48
C ASN A 742 14.73 10.73 -28.32
N VAL A 743 15.09 11.11 -27.08
CA VAL A 743 16.28 11.91 -26.76
C VAL A 743 17.45 11.05 -26.26
N ARG A 744 17.32 9.72 -26.08
CA ARG A 744 18.47 8.84 -25.77
C ARG A 744 19.46 8.87 -26.96
N PRO A 745 20.61 9.57 -26.86
CA PRO A 745 21.59 9.55 -27.93
C PRO A 745 22.25 8.16 -27.89
N THR A 746 22.36 7.50 -29.05
CA THR A 746 23.02 6.19 -29.18
C THR A 746 24.52 6.21 -28.87
N HIS A 747 25.08 7.37 -28.49
CA HIS A 747 26.41 7.51 -27.92
C HIS A 747 26.42 8.61 -26.85
N PRO A 748 27.00 8.39 -25.64
CA PRO A 748 27.25 9.47 -24.71
C PRO A 748 28.21 10.47 -25.36
N VAL A 749 27.72 11.69 -25.58
CA VAL A 749 28.56 12.81 -26.01
C VAL A 749 29.35 13.26 -24.80
N ASP A 750 30.68 13.28 -24.90
CA ASP A 750 31.54 13.80 -23.85
C ASP A 750 31.40 15.33 -23.79
N PRO A 751 30.80 15.92 -22.74
CA PRO A 751 30.65 17.36 -22.62
C PRO A 751 31.98 18.11 -22.47
N GLU A 752 33.09 17.39 -22.27
CA GLU A 752 34.45 17.97 -22.28
C GLU A 752 35.10 17.98 -23.67
N ASP A 753 34.40 17.55 -24.74
CA ASP A 753 34.89 17.78 -26.11
C ASP A 753 35.01 19.30 -26.36
N PRO A 754 36.21 19.83 -26.68
CA PRO A 754 36.44 21.26 -26.82
C PRO A 754 35.56 21.94 -27.88
N ALA A 755 35.12 21.22 -28.92
CA ALA A 755 34.26 21.77 -29.97
C ALA A 755 32.79 21.86 -29.50
N ILE A 756 32.35 20.92 -28.67
CA ILE A 756 30.97 20.84 -28.15
C ILE A 756 30.82 21.80 -26.97
N ALA A 757 31.80 21.84 -26.07
CA ALA A 757 31.87 22.82 -25.00
C ALA A 757 31.84 24.26 -25.55
N ALA A 758 32.56 24.54 -26.64
CA ALA A 758 32.54 25.86 -27.29
C ALA A 758 31.18 26.22 -27.89
N ALA A 759 30.49 25.27 -28.52
CA ALA A 759 29.15 25.49 -29.08
C ALA A 759 28.08 25.68 -27.98
N LEU A 760 28.16 24.91 -26.90
CA LEU A 760 27.28 25.06 -25.73
C LEU A 760 27.53 26.40 -25.02
N ASP A 761 28.78 26.84 -24.92
CA ASP A 761 29.14 28.15 -24.36
C ASP A 761 28.65 29.31 -25.24
N GLU A 762 28.67 29.16 -26.57
CA GLU A 762 28.11 30.19 -27.47
C GLU A 762 26.59 30.26 -27.33
N HIS A 763 25.92 29.11 -27.28
CA HIS A 763 24.47 29.03 -27.12
C HIS A 763 24.00 29.62 -25.78
N ILE A 764 24.66 29.26 -24.67
CA ILE A 764 24.26 29.74 -23.34
C ILE A 764 24.50 31.23 -23.17
N ARG A 765 25.52 31.81 -23.83
CA ARG A 765 25.71 33.28 -23.86
C ARG A 765 24.56 34.00 -24.54
N GLY A 766 24.02 33.41 -25.61
CA GLY A 766 22.81 33.92 -26.28
C GLY A 766 21.59 33.87 -25.34
N TYR A 767 21.41 32.74 -24.66
CA TYR A 767 20.34 32.54 -23.69
C TYR A 767 20.45 33.50 -22.49
N GLU A 768 21.66 33.71 -21.94
CA GLU A 768 21.89 34.67 -20.86
C GLU A 768 21.52 36.10 -21.27
N GLN A 769 21.85 36.52 -22.50
CA GLN A 769 21.46 37.86 -22.99
C GLN A 769 19.94 38.00 -23.12
N GLN A 770 19.26 36.96 -23.58
CA GLN A 770 17.81 36.95 -23.67
C GLN A 770 17.16 36.97 -22.28
N TRP A 771 17.66 36.16 -21.35
CA TRP A 771 17.16 36.05 -19.99
C TRP A 771 17.20 37.39 -19.23
N LEU A 772 18.18 38.25 -19.50
CA LEU A 772 18.26 39.60 -18.91
C LEU A 772 17.07 40.50 -19.27
N ASP A 773 16.41 40.20 -20.38
CA ASP A 773 15.31 40.97 -20.96
C ASP A 773 13.95 40.25 -20.86
N ASP A 774 13.93 39.00 -20.37
CA ASP A 774 12.72 38.21 -20.17
C ASP A 774 12.03 38.54 -18.84
N SER A 775 10.70 38.43 -18.82
CA SER A 775 9.88 38.60 -17.62
C SER A 775 10.02 37.38 -16.71
N ILE A 776 10.49 37.57 -15.48
CA ILE A 776 10.79 36.47 -14.56
C ILE A 776 9.74 36.41 -13.43
N PRO A 777 8.98 35.31 -13.29
CA PRO A 777 7.96 35.15 -12.24
C PRO A 777 8.50 35.32 -10.82
N ALA A 778 9.71 34.81 -10.54
CA ALA A 778 10.38 34.97 -9.26
C ALA A 778 10.73 36.43 -8.89
N LEU A 779 10.72 37.33 -9.88
CA LEU A 779 10.90 38.78 -9.70
C LEU A 779 9.56 39.54 -9.80
N GLY A 780 8.43 38.84 -9.66
CA GLY A 780 7.09 39.43 -9.78
C GLY A 780 6.73 39.81 -11.21
N GLY A 781 7.27 39.11 -12.22
CA GLY A 781 7.03 39.37 -13.64
C GLY A 781 7.86 40.52 -14.25
N HIS A 782 8.88 41.00 -13.53
CA HIS A 782 9.82 42.01 -14.05
C HIS A 782 11.05 41.38 -14.68
N THR A 783 11.74 42.16 -15.52
CA THR A 783 13.00 41.71 -16.12
C THR A 783 14.17 41.92 -15.18
N PRO A 784 15.24 41.10 -15.26
CA PRO A 784 16.45 41.31 -14.46
C PRO A 784 17.05 42.70 -14.63
N ARG A 785 17.03 43.29 -15.84
CA ARG A 785 17.50 44.68 -16.03
C ARG A 785 16.63 45.71 -15.32
N GLU A 786 15.31 45.54 -15.32
CA GLU A 786 14.40 46.42 -14.58
C GLU A 786 14.66 46.35 -13.07
N CYS A 787 14.79 45.14 -12.53
CA CYS A 787 15.07 44.93 -11.11
C CYS A 787 16.46 45.43 -10.70
N ALA A 788 17.48 45.36 -11.57
CA ALA A 788 18.81 45.90 -11.27
C ALA A 788 18.82 47.44 -11.22
N ALA A 789 17.97 48.09 -12.02
CA ALA A 789 17.83 49.55 -12.11
C ALA A 789 16.89 50.14 -11.03
N ASP A 790 16.03 49.33 -10.41
CA ASP A 790 15.13 49.72 -9.33
C ASP A 790 15.72 49.37 -7.93
N PRO A 791 16.12 50.38 -7.12
CA PRO A 791 16.69 50.13 -5.79
C PRO A 791 15.79 49.36 -4.82
N THR A 792 14.47 49.36 -5.04
CA THR A 792 13.51 48.68 -4.16
C THR A 792 13.34 47.19 -4.47
N ARG A 793 13.79 46.74 -5.65
CA ARG A 793 13.66 45.36 -6.14
C ARG A 793 15.00 44.67 -6.38
N ARG A 794 16.10 45.42 -6.26
CA ARG A 794 17.47 44.93 -6.45
C ARG A 794 17.82 43.76 -5.51
N ASP A 795 17.30 43.77 -4.29
CA ASP A 795 17.55 42.69 -3.31
C ASP A 795 16.85 41.37 -3.67
N ASP A 796 15.72 41.42 -4.38
CA ASP A 796 15.03 40.22 -4.89
C ASP A 796 15.81 39.58 -6.04
N LEU A 797 16.36 40.42 -6.92
CA LEU A 797 17.25 39.99 -7.99
C LEU A 797 18.56 39.39 -7.46
N ILE A 798 19.16 39.99 -6.43
CA ILE A 798 20.36 39.45 -5.78
C ILE A 798 20.07 38.08 -5.17
N ARG A 799 18.97 37.92 -4.43
CA ARG A 799 18.56 36.63 -3.88
C ARG A 799 18.33 35.56 -4.95
N LEU A 800 17.72 35.93 -6.08
CA LEU A 800 17.55 35.02 -7.20
C LEU A 800 18.90 34.59 -7.79
N LEU A 801 19.84 35.52 -8.00
CA LEU A 801 21.18 35.20 -8.50
C LEU A 801 22.03 34.41 -7.50
N ASP A 802 21.76 34.53 -6.20
CA ASP A 802 22.41 33.74 -5.14
C ASP A 802 21.92 32.28 -5.12
N SER A 803 20.71 32.01 -5.64
CA SER A 803 20.16 30.65 -5.78
C SER A 803 20.81 29.83 -6.92
N PHE A 804 21.53 30.49 -7.83
CA PHE A 804 22.15 29.83 -8.99
C PHE A 804 23.42 29.07 -8.58
N PRO A 805 23.77 27.96 -9.28
CA PRO A 805 25.01 27.24 -9.03
C PRO A 805 26.24 28.14 -9.14
N GLN A 806 27.17 28.03 -8.18
CA GLN A 806 28.38 28.87 -8.14
C GLN A 806 29.54 28.30 -8.99
N GLU A 807 29.47 27.01 -9.35
CA GLU A 807 30.44 26.37 -10.25
C GLU A 807 30.07 26.64 -11.72
N GLU A 808 30.99 27.23 -12.49
CA GLU A 808 30.80 27.41 -13.94
C GLU A 808 30.98 26.08 -14.68
N ARG A 809 29.97 25.67 -15.46
CA ARG A 809 30.00 24.48 -16.31
C ARG A 809 29.65 24.86 -17.76
N PRO A 810 30.27 24.27 -18.79
CA PRO A 810 29.92 24.52 -20.18
C PRO A 810 28.43 24.26 -20.43
N GLY A 811 27.73 25.21 -21.07
CA GLY A 811 26.29 25.11 -21.35
C GLY A 811 25.36 25.47 -20.19
N ALA A 812 25.87 25.90 -19.02
CA ALA A 812 25.07 26.39 -17.90
C ALA A 812 25.20 27.92 -17.71
N MET A 813 24.13 28.54 -17.20
CA MET A 813 24.12 29.98 -16.90
C MET A 813 25.11 30.31 -15.77
N SER A 814 25.88 31.39 -15.91
CA SER A 814 26.81 31.86 -14.89
C SER A 814 26.22 33.05 -14.14
N ALA A 815 25.98 32.85 -12.84
CA ALA A 815 25.57 33.92 -11.94
C ALA A 815 26.59 35.09 -11.92
N ARG A 816 27.88 34.81 -12.15
CA ARG A 816 28.93 35.84 -12.26
C ARG A 816 28.75 36.68 -13.52
N ARG A 817 28.56 36.06 -14.68
CA ARG A 817 28.36 36.77 -15.96
C ARG A 817 27.08 37.62 -15.94
N LEU A 818 26.01 37.10 -15.33
CA LEU A 818 24.76 37.83 -15.16
C LEU A 818 24.93 39.05 -14.24
N ARG A 819 25.63 38.90 -13.10
CA ARG A 819 25.94 40.04 -12.23
C ARG A 819 26.76 41.11 -12.95
N GLU A 820 27.79 40.70 -13.70
CA GLU A 820 28.59 41.62 -14.53
C GLU A 820 27.74 42.37 -15.56
N ALA A 821 26.82 41.68 -16.25
CA ALA A 821 25.92 42.29 -17.23
C ALA A 821 24.88 43.24 -16.61
N LEU A 822 24.51 43.02 -15.35
CA LEU A 822 23.53 43.80 -14.60
C LEU A 822 24.16 44.94 -13.75
N GLY A 823 25.49 45.01 -13.69
CA GLY A 823 26.22 46.00 -12.87
C GLY A 823 25.99 45.81 -11.36
N LEU A 824 25.91 44.55 -10.92
CA LEU A 824 25.67 44.14 -9.54
C LEU A 824 26.96 43.79 -8.79
#